data_AF-A0A1G0H5E7-F1
#
_entry.id   AF-A0A1G0H5E7-F1
#
_cell.length_a   1.000
_cell.length_b   1.000
_cell.length_c   1.000
_cell.angle_alpha   90.00
_cell.angle_beta   90.00
_cell.angle_gamma   90.00
#
_symmetry.space_group_name_H-M   'P 1'
#
loop_
_entity.id
_entity.type
_entity.pdbx_description
1 polymer ?
#
loop_
_entity_poly.entity_id
_entity_poly.type
_entity_poly.pdbx_seq_one_letter_code
_entity_poly.pdbx_strand_id
1 'polypeptide(L)'
;MKTKKLIISVLFLKGFLFSQNAIADHVLPVFSGAWYTDAQLQYFDSCGQAAFSYTNKLSTTPIALAQQVLGEVPARTDCRWHEAKLTNVNAISPPDFPGRQQDWVDVLAHANSQPSFKAQRDCVSPDGKVLDSKVSYIYPGYVCPSFSRYGIDRNKQGEGCTTMPVVCNADVVGRELAIYGGHWLGHVGMTRGFDTNQVYNQVVEIFKQPTDEIKVSLSPIDSFKSMPGAAFWGEKFGIQDKPVITDDEAMKILDAGMAQMNYPFTYTLTWDYHPGGSDVQYVFNEETQAWDQVYTVREAKFRCDTFVYYSYVTGANLRIIPEYKFPWVPKDMLAVMASCRDPEGTVCAVNSELQNVQTPLQTVQLAAVFAAKALDIKSADAATKQLVTSTHVSRQAKINQLWSLALRYRNDPIKFGYLLDCLASLRPVELTSELIDAFKQQENKQDRYRLLSVLVASIQVKNESDIERVKNQVANVTKIQHFLHDLLFQNADVTMQKFLIQMYPTVVPAERAHEDISQVLNKHGLSASLLSGREKMLLELHAAFSTAEQQRQQLPDLISQYTEGDQADLWKQTLCFVLNDMSPTWIDDSVRKLLADVLVTNKLALMGLAASVQAVDMPRCNWLGAYATLMTHSDAEKRRFILNYIYNENDVFAQAQMLAQLPEQLKKQVPASDKAYYRSRFIKQLNSKALLSGTNKRVMMEGISSVYDR
;
A
#
# COMPACT_ATOMS: atom_id res chain seq x y z
N MET A 1 -35.57 28.17 -51.06
CA MET A 1 -36.15 26.90 -50.54
C MET A 1 -35.02 26.18 -49.78
N LYS A 2 -35.06 26.12 -48.44
CA LYS A 2 -35.56 24.97 -47.65
C LYS A 2 -35.06 23.66 -48.30
N THR A 3 -34.14 22.87 -47.75
CA THR A 3 -34.10 22.26 -46.40
C THR A 3 -32.73 21.56 -46.27
N LYS A 4 -31.92 21.82 -45.23
CA LYS A 4 -30.79 20.95 -44.78
C LYS A 4 -30.13 21.51 -43.50
N LYS A 5 -30.95 21.77 -42.48
CA LYS A 5 -30.52 22.00 -41.09
C LYS A 5 -31.40 21.16 -40.17
N LEU A 6 -31.25 19.84 -40.19
CA LEU A 6 -31.86 18.95 -39.18
C LEU A 6 -31.28 17.52 -39.16
N ILE A 7 -29.98 17.30 -39.37
CA ILE A 7 -29.35 15.96 -39.14
C ILE A 7 -27.95 16.10 -38.52
N ILE A 8 -27.71 17.11 -37.69
CA ILE A 8 -26.44 17.23 -36.92
C ILE A 8 -26.71 17.23 -35.40
N SER A 9 -27.94 17.49 -34.97
CA SER A 9 -28.30 17.52 -33.54
C SER A 9 -28.67 16.16 -32.93
N VAL A 10 -28.85 15.10 -33.73
CA VAL A 10 -29.20 13.75 -33.22
C VAL A 10 -27.97 12.83 -33.07
N LEU A 11 -26.87 13.12 -33.79
CA LEU A 11 -25.61 12.35 -33.68
C LEU A 11 -24.68 12.88 -32.56
N PHE A 12 -24.79 14.15 -32.18
CA PHE A 12 -24.03 14.71 -31.05
C PHE A 12 -24.66 14.45 -29.68
N LEU A 13 -25.95 14.08 -29.60
CA LEU A 13 -26.58 13.71 -28.33
C LEU A 13 -26.28 12.27 -27.88
N LYS A 14 -25.76 11.39 -28.76
CA LYS A 14 -25.35 10.03 -28.37
C LYS A 14 -23.90 9.92 -27.86
N GLY A 15 -23.09 10.96 -28.08
CA GLY A 15 -21.71 11.04 -27.57
C GLY A 15 -21.57 11.67 -26.19
N PHE A 16 -22.62 12.32 -25.67
CA PHE A 16 -22.59 13.08 -24.40
C PHE A 16 -23.47 12.47 -23.29
N LEU A 17 -24.05 11.28 -23.49
CA LEU A 17 -24.90 10.59 -22.52
C LEU A 17 -24.29 9.33 -21.90
N PHE A 18 -23.00 9.04 -22.12
CA PHE A 18 -22.30 7.91 -21.50
C PHE A 18 -21.20 8.33 -20.51
N SER A 19 -21.46 9.36 -19.70
CA SER A 19 -20.87 9.47 -18.36
C SER A 19 -21.93 9.24 -17.26
N GLN A 20 -23.03 8.56 -17.59
CA GLN A 20 -23.94 8.05 -16.58
C GLN A 20 -23.27 6.88 -15.86
N ASN A 21 -23.19 6.98 -14.53
CA ASN A 21 -22.82 5.93 -13.60
C ASN A 21 -23.25 4.56 -14.15
N ALA A 22 -22.30 3.80 -14.69
CA ALA A 22 -22.59 2.45 -15.13
C ALA A 22 -22.88 1.63 -13.87
N ILE A 23 -24.14 1.35 -13.64
CA ILE A 23 -24.61 0.54 -12.51
C ILE A 23 -24.11 -0.88 -12.79
N ALA A 24 -23.43 -1.50 -11.83
CA ALA A 24 -23.05 -2.91 -11.95
C ALA A 24 -24.33 -3.76 -12.05
N ASP A 25 -24.51 -4.50 -13.15
CA ASP A 25 -25.65 -5.41 -13.26
C ASP A 25 -25.38 -6.65 -12.41
N HIS A 26 -26.29 -6.92 -11.47
CA HIS A 26 -26.30 -8.13 -10.65
C HIS A 26 -26.68 -9.34 -11.51
N VAL A 27 -25.97 -10.44 -11.34
CA VAL A 27 -26.14 -11.70 -12.10
C VAL A 27 -26.27 -12.85 -11.11
N LEU A 28 -27.12 -13.82 -11.42
CA LEU A 28 -27.28 -15.00 -10.58
C LEU A 28 -26.10 -15.97 -10.75
N PRO A 29 -25.60 -16.59 -9.66
CA PRO A 29 -24.63 -17.67 -9.74
C PRO A 29 -25.09 -18.85 -10.60
N VAL A 30 -24.13 -19.54 -11.22
CA VAL A 30 -24.38 -20.74 -12.04
C VAL A 30 -23.78 -21.98 -11.41
N PHE A 31 -24.43 -23.12 -11.62
CA PHE A 31 -23.94 -24.40 -11.12
C PHE A 31 -22.57 -24.73 -11.74
N SER A 32 -21.60 -25.03 -10.89
CA SER A 32 -20.21 -25.34 -11.29
C SER A 32 -20.04 -26.69 -11.99
N GLY A 33 -21.05 -27.57 -11.90
CA GLY A 33 -20.93 -28.96 -12.34
C GLY A 33 -20.40 -29.92 -11.26
N ALA A 34 -20.14 -29.43 -10.05
CA ALA A 34 -19.62 -30.23 -8.94
C ALA A 34 -20.55 -30.25 -7.71
N TRP A 35 -20.46 -31.33 -6.96
CA TRP A 35 -21.16 -31.53 -5.68
C TRP A 35 -20.16 -31.83 -4.58
N TYR A 36 -20.47 -31.47 -3.35
CA TYR A 36 -19.62 -31.72 -2.19
C TYR A 36 -20.48 -31.99 -0.94
N THR A 37 -19.86 -32.49 0.14
CA THR A 37 -20.59 -32.80 1.38
C THR A 37 -20.31 -31.84 2.52
N ASP A 38 -19.17 -31.16 2.48
CA ASP A 38 -18.83 -30.10 3.41
C ASP A 38 -17.90 -29.08 2.73
N ALA A 39 -18.01 -27.82 3.14
CA ALA A 39 -17.12 -26.74 2.71
C ALA A 39 -16.63 -25.97 3.94
N GLN A 40 -15.32 -25.93 4.11
CA GLN A 40 -14.68 -25.23 5.22
C GLN A 40 -14.04 -23.94 4.70
N LEU A 41 -14.46 -22.81 5.27
CA LEU A 41 -13.90 -21.49 4.97
C LEU A 41 -12.39 -21.48 5.26
N GLN A 42 -11.60 -21.07 4.28
CA GLN A 42 -10.15 -20.95 4.36
C GLN A 42 -9.73 -19.50 4.58
N TYR A 43 -10.15 -18.60 3.69
CA TYR A 43 -9.82 -17.17 3.74
C TYR A 43 -10.81 -16.35 2.90
N PHE A 44 -10.71 -15.02 2.99
CA PHE A 44 -11.35 -14.11 2.05
C PHE A 44 -10.31 -13.56 1.07
N ASP A 45 -10.63 -13.52 -0.21
CA ASP A 45 -9.83 -12.84 -1.21
C ASP A 45 -9.96 -11.30 -1.05
N SER A 46 -9.14 -10.52 -1.75
CA SER A 46 -9.17 -9.06 -1.60
C SER A 46 -10.38 -8.35 -2.22
N CYS A 47 -11.31 -9.10 -2.83
CA CYS A 47 -12.64 -8.63 -3.21
C CYS A 47 -13.69 -8.94 -2.14
N GLY A 48 -13.31 -9.62 -1.06
CA GLY A 48 -14.22 -10.11 -0.03
C GLY A 48 -14.91 -11.44 -0.38
N GLN A 49 -14.49 -12.13 -1.45
CA GLN A 49 -15.02 -13.44 -1.79
C GLN A 49 -14.43 -14.51 -0.86
N ALA A 50 -15.30 -15.30 -0.23
CA ALA A 50 -14.89 -16.43 0.58
C ALA A 50 -14.30 -17.56 -0.28
N ALA A 51 -13.16 -18.10 0.14
CA ALA A 51 -12.53 -19.29 -0.43
C ALA A 51 -12.72 -20.48 0.51
N PHE A 52 -13.05 -21.64 -0.05
CA PHE A 52 -13.39 -22.84 0.71
C PHE A 52 -12.53 -24.04 0.28
N SER A 53 -12.21 -24.90 1.24
CA SER A 53 -11.77 -26.27 0.98
C SER A 53 -12.97 -27.21 1.07
N TYR A 54 -13.02 -28.22 0.21
CA TYR A 54 -14.19 -29.07 0.10
C TYR A 54 -13.92 -30.51 0.48
N THR A 55 -14.89 -31.14 1.14
CA THR A 55 -14.91 -32.58 1.41
C THR A 55 -15.73 -33.28 0.34
N ASN A 56 -15.14 -34.31 -0.29
CA ASN A 56 -15.77 -35.12 -1.35
C ASN A 56 -16.30 -34.30 -2.55
N LYS A 57 -15.61 -33.21 -2.94
CA LYS A 57 -16.00 -32.43 -4.12
C LYS A 57 -15.74 -33.22 -5.40
N LEU A 58 -16.81 -33.54 -6.14
CA LEU A 58 -16.74 -34.35 -7.35
C LEU A 58 -17.70 -33.84 -8.43
N SER A 59 -17.24 -33.85 -9.68
CA SER A 59 -18.08 -33.61 -10.87
C SER A 59 -18.85 -34.88 -11.25
N THR A 60 -19.93 -35.14 -10.51
CA THR A 60 -20.76 -36.35 -10.68
C THR A 60 -22.25 -36.04 -10.46
N THR A 61 -23.12 -37.05 -10.43
CA THR A 61 -24.53 -36.87 -10.02
C THR A 61 -24.64 -36.87 -8.49
N PRO A 62 -25.61 -36.15 -7.89
CA PRO A 62 -25.75 -36.11 -6.44
C PRO A 62 -26.02 -37.50 -5.84
N ILE A 63 -26.67 -38.39 -6.60
CA ILE A 63 -26.93 -39.77 -6.17
C ILE A 63 -25.66 -40.62 -6.14
N ALA A 64 -24.76 -40.47 -7.13
CA ALA A 64 -23.48 -41.16 -7.13
C ALA A 64 -22.58 -40.68 -5.98
N LEU A 65 -22.56 -39.37 -5.71
CA LEU A 65 -21.86 -38.84 -4.54
C LEU A 65 -22.46 -39.39 -3.23
N ALA A 66 -23.79 -39.44 -3.11
CA ALA A 66 -24.46 -40.03 -1.95
C ALA A 66 -24.08 -41.49 -1.74
N GLN A 67 -24.05 -42.28 -2.81
CA GLN A 67 -23.67 -43.69 -2.77
C GLN A 67 -22.21 -43.87 -2.35
N GLN A 68 -21.31 -42.99 -2.79
CA GLN A 68 -19.92 -43.02 -2.37
C GLN A 68 -19.77 -42.67 -0.89
N VAL A 69 -20.35 -41.55 -0.45
CA VAL A 69 -20.19 -41.02 0.91
C VAL A 69 -20.88 -41.92 1.95
N LEU A 70 -22.02 -42.50 1.59
CA LEU A 70 -22.79 -43.43 2.44
C LEU A 70 -22.50 -44.90 2.10
N GLY A 71 -21.44 -45.17 1.33
CA GLY A 71 -21.11 -46.48 0.78
C GLY A 71 -20.63 -47.48 1.83
N GLU A 72 -19.77 -47.00 2.73
CA GLU A 72 -19.25 -47.79 3.85
C GLU A 72 -20.36 -47.97 4.90
N VAL A 73 -20.89 -49.19 5.01
CA VAL A 73 -21.95 -49.51 5.96
C VAL A 73 -21.51 -50.65 6.89
N PRO A 74 -21.82 -50.58 8.21
CA PRO A 74 -21.53 -51.67 9.13
C PRO A 74 -22.23 -52.97 8.70
N ALA A 75 -21.53 -54.10 8.85
CA ALA A 75 -22.14 -55.41 8.66
C ALA A 75 -23.22 -55.63 9.76
N ARG A 76 -24.45 -55.90 9.33
CA ARG A 76 -25.57 -56.21 10.22
C ARG A 76 -26.30 -57.46 9.71
N THR A 77 -26.63 -58.37 10.61
CA THR A 77 -27.37 -59.62 10.30
C THR A 77 -28.88 -59.46 10.48
N ASP A 78 -29.32 -58.38 11.12
CA ASP A 78 -30.70 -58.13 11.53
C ASP A 78 -31.41 -57.07 10.66
N CYS A 79 -30.72 -56.48 9.69
CA CYS A 79 -31.30 -55.58 8.70
C CYS A 79 -30.52 -55.58 7.38
N ARG A 80 -31.14 -55.08 6.31
CA ARG A 80 -30.50 -54.84 5.02
C ARG A 80 -30.38 -53.35 4.77
N TRP A 81 -29.19 -52.90 4.42
CA TRP A 81 -28.97 -51.52 3.97
C TRP A 81 -29.59 -51.33 2.59
N HIS A 82 -30.51 -50.37 2.49
CA HIS A 82 -31.09 -49.96 1.21
C HIS A 82 -30.13 -49.04 0.44
N GLU A 83 -30.47 -48.73 -0.82
CA GLU A 83 -29.78 -47.69 -1.58
C GLU A 83 -29.99 -46.32 -0.93
N ALA A 84 -29.01 -45.42 -1.11
CA ALA A 84 -29.12 -44.06 -0.63
C ALA A 84 -30.30 -43.35 -1.32
N LYS A 85 -31.11 -42.64 -0.53
CA LYS A 85 -32.20 -41.79 -1.00
C LYS A 85 -31.82 -40.33 -0.86
N LEU A 86 -32.24 -39.52 -1.81
CA LEU A 86 -32.08 -38.08 -1.77
C LEU A 86 -33.42 -37.40 -1.48
N THR A 87 -33.41 -36.46 -0.55
CA THR A 87 -34.54 -35.57 -0.27
C THR A 87 -34.09 -34.14 -0.51
N ASN A 88 -34.81 -33.39 -1.35
CA ASN A 88 -34.51 -31.98 -1.62
C ASN A 88 -34.64 -31.15 -0.34
N VAL A 89 -33.68 -30.26 -0.11
CA VAL A 89 -33.68 -29.32 1.02
C VAL A 89 -33.48 -27.88 0.52
N ASN A 90 -34.42 -27.41 -0.31
CA ASN A 90 -34.39 -26.10 -0.98
C ASN A 90 -34.20 -24.90 -0.04
N ALA A 91 -34.58 -25.01 1.23
CA ALA A 91 -34.40 -23.94 2.22
C ALA A 91 -32.92 -23.73 2.63
N ILE A 92 -32.05 -24.69 2.35
CA ILE A 92 -30.65 -24.68 2.77
C ILE A 92 -29.78 -24.28 1.57
N SER A 93 -29.27 -23.05 1.61
CA SER A 93 -28.25 -22.59 0.66
C SER A 93 -26.91 -23.32 0.92
N PRO A 94 -26.14 -23.61 -0.15
CA PRO A 94 -24.78 -24.09 0.00
C PRO A 94 -23.94 -23.11 0.84
N PRO A 95 -23.09 -23.59 1.76
CA PRO A 95 -22.22 -22.71 2.56
C PRO A 95 -21.23 -21.89 1.73
N ASP A 96 -20.92 -22.30 0.50
CA ASP A 96 -20.02 -21.60 -0.43
C ASP A 96 -20.75 -20.73 -1.47
N PHE A 97 -22.08 -20.58 -1.35
CA PHE A 97 -22.89 -19.93 -2.38
C PHE A 97 -22.48 -18.46 -2.58
N PRO A 98 -22.08 -18.03 -3.80
CA PRO A 98 -21.53 -16.69 -4.04
C PRO A 98 -22.64 -15.66 -4.27
N GLY A 99 -23.49 -15.47 -3.27
CA GLY A 99 -24.59 -14.51 -3.29
C GLY A 99 -25.40 -14.54 -1.99
N ARG A 100 -26.36 -13.63 -1.89
CA ARG A 100 -27.25 -13.54 -0.73
C ARG A 100 -28.35 -14.61 -0.77
N GLN A 101 -29.04 -14.81 0.35
CA GLN A 101 -30.14 -15.78 0.45
C GLN A 101 -31.26 -15.55 -0.59
N GLN A 102 -31.51 -14.29 -0.98
CA GLN A 102 -32.49 -14.00 -2.04
C GLN A 102 -32.02 -14.54 -3.39
N ASP A 103 -30.73 -14.45 -3.71
CA ASP A 103 -30.20 -14.96 -4.97
C ASP A 103 -30.29 -16.49 -5.01
N TRP A 104 -30.17 -17.17 -3.86
CA TRP A 104 -30.42 -18.61 -3.75
C TRP A 104 -31.88 -18.95 -4.08
N VAL A 105 -32.83 -18.19 -3.53
CA VAL A 105 -34.26 -18.35 -3.86
C VAL A 105 -34.50 -18.14 -5.35
N ASP A 106 -33.90 -17.11 -5.93
CA ASP A 106 -34.05 -16.76 -7.34
C ASP A 106 -33.42 -17.83 -8.25
N VAL A 107 -32.23 -18.35 -7.90
CA VAL A 107 -31.58 -19.47 -8.59
C VAL A 107 -32.48 -20.69 -8.60
N LEU A 108 -33.04 -21.08 -7.46
CA LEU A 108 -33.93 -22.25 -7.36
C LEU A 108 -35.23 -22.13 -8.16
N ALA A 109 -35.65 -20.90 -8.51
CA ALA A 109 -36.81 -20.68 -9.38
C ALA A 109 -36.52 -21.00 -10.87
N HIS A 110 -35.25 -21.20 -11.26
CA HIS A 110 -34.87 -21.50 -12.65
C HIS A 110 -34.86 -23.01 -12.94
N ALA A 111 -35.32 -23.39 -14.14
CA ALA A 111 -35.56 -24.79 -14.55
C ALA A 111 -34.33 -25.72 -14.54
N ASN A 112 -33.10 -25.16 -14.56
CA ASN A 112 -31.85 -25.94 -14.60
C ASN A 112 -31.05 -25.84 -13.29
N SER A 113 -31.64 -25.29 -12.23
CA SER A 113 -30.99 -25.15 -10.93
C SER A 113 -30.83 -26.49 -10.22
N GLN A 114 -29.80 -26.58 -9.38
CA GLN A 114 -29.47 -27.76 -8.60
C GLN A 114 -29.74 -27.43 -7.12
N PRO A 115 -30.65 -28.14 -6.43
CA PRO A 115 -30.91 -27.90 -5.02
C PRO A 115 -29.89 -28.64 -4.14
N SER A 116 -29.78 -28.21 -2.89
CA SER A 116 -29.15 -29.00 -1.82
C SER A 116 -29.98 -30.25 -1.53
N PHE A 117 -29.33 -31.36 -1.18
CA PHE A 117 -29.98 -32.62 -0.83
C PHE A 117 -29.58 -33.11 0.56
N LYS A 118 -30.53 -33.74 1.25
CA LYS A 118 -30.24 -34.66 2.35
C LYS A 118 -30.15 -36.07 1.78
N ALA A 119 -28.96 -36.66 1.82
CA ALA A 119 -28.74 -38.06 1.50
C ALA A 119 -28.95 -38.91 2.76
N GLN A 120 -29.74 -39.97 2.64
CA GLN A 120 -30.04 -40.88 3.73
C GLN A 120 -29.98 -42.32 3.26
N ARG A 121 -29.31 -43.18 4.02
CA ARG A 121 -29.25 -44.62 3.79
C ARG A 121 -29.69 -45.32 5.06
N ASP A 122 -30.74 -46.13 4.95
CA ASP A 122 -31.37 -46.80 6.09
C ASP A 122 -31.08 -48.30 6.09
N CYS A 123 -30.85 -48.86 7.27
CA CYS A 123 -30.84 -50.30 7.50
C CYS A 123 -32.21 -50.72 7.99
N VAL A 124 -32.94 -51.47 7.17
CA VAL A 124 -34.33 -51.86 7.45
C VAL A 124 -34.40 -53.34 7.76
N SER A 125 -35.04 -53.66 8.88
CA SER A 125 -35.32 -55.03 9.34
C SER A 125 -36.39 -55.71 8.48
N PRO A 126 -36.53 -57.05 8.55
CA PRO A 126 -37.57 -57.77 7.82
C PRO A 126 -39.01 -57.33 8.14
N ASP A 127 -39.28 -56.82 9.36
CA ASP A 127 -40.58 -56.27 9.77
C ASP A 127 -40.77 -54.79 9.36
N GLY A 128 -39.84 -54.23 8.58
CA GLY A 128 -39.95 -52.89 8.01
C GLY A 128 -39.50 -51.75 8.92
N LYS A 129 -38.92 -52.04 10.09
CA LYS A 129 -38.40 -51.01 11.01
C LYS A 129 -37.00 -50.58 10.61
N VAL A 130 -36.76 -49.27 10.57
CA VAL A 130 -35.41 -48.70 10.43
C VAL A 130 -34.64 -48.93 11.74
N LEU A 131 -33.59 -49.75 11.69
CA LEU A 131 -32.75 -50.09 12.84
C LEU A 131 -31.50 -49.22 12.93
N ASP A 132 -31.09 -48.60 11.83
CA ASP A 132 -29.95 -47.70 11.74
C ASP A 132 -30.09 -46.80 10.51
N SER A 133 -29.45 -45.63 10.53
CA SER A 133 -29.49 -44.67 9.44
C SER A 133 -28.19 -43.88 9.36
N LYS A 134 -27.64 -43.76 8.15
CA LYS A 134 -26.57 -42.81 7.84
C LYS A 134 -27.12 -41.64 7.06
N VAL A 135 -26.76 -40.44 7.47
CA VAL A 135 -27.22 -39.19 6.86
C VAL A 135 -26.02 -38.33 6.50
N SER A 136 -26.06 -37.70 5.32
CA SER A 136 -25.12 -36.66 4.91
C SER A 136 -25.87 -35.58 4.14
N TYR A 137 -25.36 -34.35 4.15
CA TYR A 137 -25.85 -33.30 3.27
C TYR A 137 -24.97 -33.22 2.05
N ILE A 138 -25.60 -33.00 0.89
CA ILE A 138 -24.93 -32.85 -0.40
C ILE A 138 -25.30 -31.48 -0.95
N TYR A 139 -24.28 -30.68 -1.18
CA TYR A 139 -24.42 -29.31 -1.64
C TYR A 139 -23.93 -29.19 -3.09
N PRO A 140 -24.68 -28.50 -3.96
CA PRO A 140 -24.21 -28.09 -5.28
C PRO A 140 -23.21 -26.94 -5.15
N GLY A 141 -22.07 -27.03 -5.83
CA GLY A 141 -21.15 -25.90 -5.94
C GLY A 141 -21.65 -24.87 -6.96
N TYR A 142 -21.69 -23.60 -6.59
CA TYR A 142 -22.08 -22.49 -7.46
C TYR A 142 -20.92 -21.51 -7.64
N VAL A 143 -20.79 -20.94 -8.84
CA VAL A 143 -19.75 -19.97 -9.18
C VAL A 143 -20.35 -18.79 -9.92
N CYS A 144 -19.66 -17.65 -9.90
CA CYS A 144 -20.04 -16.54 -10.76
C CYS A 144 -19.82 -16.91 -12.24
N PRO A 145 -20.75 -16.57 -13.14
CA PRO A 145 -20.54 -16.71 -14.58
C PRO A 145 -19.23 -16.08 -15.03
N SER A 146 -18.59 -16.63 -16.07
CA SER A 146 -17.25 -16.22 -16.54
C SER A 146 -17.13 -14.75 -16.96
N PHE A 147 -18.24 -14.07 -17.23
CA PHE A 147 -18.31 -12.64 -17.57
C PHE A 147 -18.63 -11.73 -16.37
N SER A 148 -18.73 -12.30 -15.17
CA SER A 148 -19.05 -11.63 -13.92
C SER A 148 -18.08 -12.07 -12.83
N ARG A 149 -18.08 -11.38 -11.69
CA ARG A 149 -17.31 -11.78 -10.52
C ARG A 149 -18.05 -11.44 -9.24
N TYR A 150 -17.63 -12.02 -8.13
CA TYR A 150 -18.16 -11.62 -6.83
C TYR A 150 -17.86 -10.14 -6.57
N GLY A 151 -18.86 -9.41 -6.09
CA GLY A 151 -18.78 -7.99 -5.81
C GLY A 151 -19.88 -7.54 -4.84
N ILE A 152 -19.70 -6.34 -4.30
CA ILE A 152 -20.65 -5.68 -3.38
C ILE A 152 -21.22 -4.42 -4.04
N ASP A 153 -22.51 -4.44 -4.40
CA ASP A 153 -23.25 -3.30 -4.96
C ASP A 153 -23.67 -2.31 -3.85
N ARG A 154 -23.14 -1.08 -3.98
CA ARG A 154 -23.35 0.07 -3.08
C ARG A 154 -24.79 0.58 -3.07
N ASN A 155 -25.50 0.52 -4.20
CA ASN A 155 -26.81 1.16 -4.33
C ASN A 155 -27.93 0.29 -3.75
N LYS A 156 -27.70 -1.02 -3.71
CA LYS A 156 -28.70 -2.00 -3.28
C LYS A 156 -28.32 -2.74 -1.99
N GLN A 157 -27.17 -2.41 -1.38
CA GLN A 157 -26.61 -3.14 -0.24
C GLN A 157 -26.59 -4.65 -0.52
N GLY A 158 -26.17 -5.03 -1.73
CA GLY A 158 -26.22 -6.41 -2.22
C GLY A 158 -24.82 -6.96 -2.43
N GLU A 159 -24.57 -8.19 -1.98
CA GLU A 159 -23.37 -8.97 -2.33
C GLU A 159 -23.76 -10.08 -3.31
N GLY A 160 -22.88 -10.41 -4.25
CA GLY A 160 -23.11 -11.48 -5.23
C GLY A 160 -22.35 -11.27 -6.53
N CYS A 161 -22.73 -11.97 -7.59
CA CYS A 161 -22.03 -11.87 -8.87
C CYS A 161 -22.44 -10.61 -9.64
N THR A 162 -21.46 -9.81 -10.09
CA THR A 162 -21.67 -8.55 -10.82
C THR A 162 -20.91 -8.53 -12.15
N THR A 163 -21.52 -7.95 -13.20
CA THR A 163 -20.88 -7.79 -14.52
C THR A 163 -19.83 -6.69 -14.56
N MET A 164 -20.00 -5.66 -13.72
CA MET A 164 -18.97 -4.66 -13.50
C MET A 164 -18.20 -5.00 -12.24
N PRO A 165 -16.90 -5.30 -12.36
CA PRO A 165 -16.06 -5.63 -11.24
C PRO A 165 -16.07 -4.52 -10.17
N VAL A 166 -16.46 -4.85 -8.93
CA VAL A 166 -16.23 -3.97 -7.77
C VAL A 166 -14.72 -3.90 -7.55
N VAL A 167 -14.18 -2.68 -7.47
CA VAL A 167 -12.76 -2.42 -7.23
C VAL A 167 -12.30 -3.25 -6.02
N CYS A 168 -11.33 -4.15 -6.19
CA CYS A 168 -10.83 -4.96 -5.08
C CYS A 168 -9.60 -4.30 -4.47
N ASN A 169 -9.28 -4.64 -3.22
CA ASN A 169 -8.10 -4.08 -2.59
C ASN A 169 -6.83 -4.60 -3.29
N ALA A 170 -5.88 -3.69 -3.49
CA ALA A 170 -4.56 -3.89 -4.08
C ALA A 170 -4.51 -4.36 -5.54
N ASP A 171 -5.62 -4.36 -6.31
CA ASP A 171 -5.51 -4.56 -7.78
C ASP A 171 -4.61 -3.49 -8.40
N VAL A 172 -3.86 -3.86 -9.43
CA VAL A 172 -3.03 -2.89 -10.16
C VAL A 172 -3.80 -2.40 -11.37
N VAL A 173 -3.92 -1.09 -11.48
CA VAL A 173 -4.56 -0.41 -12.60
C VAL A 173 -3.53 0.39 -13.38
N GLY A 174 -3.69 0.45 -14.71
CA GLY A 174 -2.75 1.15 -15.58
C GLY A 174 -3.41 2.03 -16.61
N ARG A 175 -2.70 3.06 -17.06
CA ARG A 175 -3.09 3.96 -18.14
C ARG A 175 -1.88 4.61 -18.78
N GLU A 176 -2.07 5.25 -19.93
CA GLU A 176 -1.05 6.12 -20.51
C GLU A 176 -0.80 7.34 -19.62
N LEU A 177 0.40 7.92 -19.72
CA LEU A 177 0.69 9.17 -19.04
C LEU A 177 0.22 10.34 -19.90
N ALA A 178 -0.59 11.25 -19.34
CA ALA A 178 -1.13 12.43 -20.03
C ALA A 178 -0.09 13.56 -20.17
N ILE A 179 1.13 13.25 -20.64
CA ILE A 179 2.21 14.22 -20.84
C ILE A 179 2.76 14.06 -22.26
N TYR A 180 2.89 15.18 -22.97
CA TYR A 180 3.46 15.22 -24.32
C TYR A 180 4.88 14.61 -24.33
N GLY A 181 5.08 13.57 -25.16
CA GLY A 181 6.35 12.83 -25.24
C GLY A 181 6.57 11.77 -24.15
N GLY A 182 5.65 11.62 -23.19
CA GLY A 182 5.70 10.65 -22.10
C GLY A 182 4.64 9.54 -22.14
N HIS A 183 3.77 9.50 -23.16
CA HIS A 183 2.66 8.53 -23.25
C HIS A 183 3.10 7.06 -23.17
N TRP A 184 4.32 6.74 -23.61
CA TRP A 184 4.87 5.38 -23.62
C TRP A 184 5.36 4.90 -22.25
N LEU A 185 5.72 5.81 -21.33
CA LEU A 185 6.13 5.48 -19.96
C LEU A 185 4.99 4.82 -19.18
N GLY A 186 3.78 5.34 -19.37
CA GLY A 186 2.62 4.89 -18.61
C GLY A 186 2.52 5.41 -17.20
N HIS A 187 1.45 4.97 -16.57
CA HIS A 187 1.19 5.21 -15.17
C HIS A 187 0.45 4.02 -14.56
N VAL A 188 0.82 3.66 -13.34
CA VAL A 188 0.18 2.57 -12.58
C VAL A 188 -0.17 3.04 -11.17
N GLY A 189 -1.19 2.43 -10.59
CA GLY A 189 -1.60 2.63 -9.20
C GLY A 189 -2.24 1.37 -8.63
N MET A 190 -2.52 1.38 -7.32
CA MET A 190 -3.19 0.27 -6.64
C MET A 190 -4.60 0.69 -6.25
N THR A 191 -5.57 -0.18 -6.44
CA THR A 191 -6.92 0.12 -6.03
C THR A 191 -7.12 -0.08 -4.55
N ARG A 192 -7.84 0.85 -3.93
CA ARG A 192 -8.40 0.71 -2.59
C ARG A 192 -9.89 0.66 -2.79
N GLY A 193 -10.45 -0.53 -2.60
CA GLY A 193 -11.81 -0.91 -2.92
C GLY A 193 -12.72 -1.01 -1.70
N PHE A 194 -12.27 -1.66 -0.63
CA PHE A 194 -13.15 -2.06 0.46
C PHE A 194 -12.53 -1.78 1.83
N ASP A 195 -13.22 -1.02 2.68
CA ASP A 195 -13.15 -1.12 4.14
C ASP A 195 -14.54 -1.59 4.59
N THR A 196 -14.62 -2.45 5.61
CA THR A 196 -15.87 -3.08 6.07
C THR A 196 -16.99 -2.11 6.47
N ASN A 197 -16.69 -0.81 6.57
CA ASN A 197 -17.64 0.26 6.84
C ASN A 197 -17.81 1.26 5.67
N GLN A 198 -16.92 1.26 4.66
CA GLN A 198 -16.93 2.16 3.51
C GLN A 198 -16.22 1.53 2.30
N VAL A 199 -16.90 1.44 1.16
CA VAL A 199 -16.25 1.10 -0.12
C VAL A 199 -15.60 2.38 -0.65
N TYR A 200 -14.28 2.47 -0.63
CA TYR A 200 -13.56 3.54 -1.34
C TYR A 200 -13.43 3.08 -2.79
N ASN A 201 -13.81 3.89 -3.78
CA ASN A 201 -13.50 3.58 -5.19
C ASN A 201 -12.30 4.45 -5.54
N GLN A 202 -11.17 4.12 -4.92
CA GLN A 202 -9.98 4.96 -4.97
C GLN A 202 -8.80 4.21 -5.57
N VAL A 203 -7.84 4.96 -6.09
CA VAL A 203 -6.54 4.51 -6.52
C VAL A 203 -5.51 5.20 -5.64
N VAL A 204 -4.73 4.39 -4.93
CA VAL A 204 -3.49 4.80 -4.28
C VAL A 204 -2.43 4.93 -5.38
N GLU A 205 -2.03 6.14 -5.69
CA GLU A 205 -1.08 6.42 -6.76
C GLU A 205 -0.15 7.58 -6.39
N ILE A 206 1.01 7.61 -7.05
CA ILE A 206 1.85 8.81 -7.08
C ILE A 206 1.41 9.66 -8.25
N PHE A 207 0.71 10.75 -7.99
CA PHE A 207 0.19 11.56 -9.06
C PHE A 207 0.17 13.05 -8.71
N LYS A 208 0.11 13.87 -9.76
CA LYS A 208 0.03 15.32 -9.65
C LYS A 208 -1.38 15.70 -9.17
N GLN A 209 -1.47 16.28 -7.98
CA GLN A 209 -2.71 16.83 -7.45
C GLN A 209 -3.02 18.21 -8.09
N PRO A 210 -4.25 18.73 -7.99
CA PRO A 210 -4.63 20.05 -8.52
C PRO A 210 -3.74 21.22 -8.04
N THR A 211 -2.99 21.02 -6.96
CA THR A 211 -2.02 21.95 -6.37
C THR A 211 -0.64 21.92 -7.04
N ASP A 212 -0.53 21.32 -8.24
CA ASP A 212 0.70 21.07 -9.00
C ASP A 212 1.77 20.17 -8.33
N GLU A 213 1.52 19.69 -7.11
CA GLU A 213 2.42 18.83 -6.34
C GLU A 213 2.24 17.35 -6.73
N ILE A 214 3.35 16.64 -7.00
CA ILE A 214 3.35 15.19 -7.15
C ILE A 214 3.57 14.56 -5.77
N LYS A 215 2.66 13.70 -5.35
CA LYS A 215 2.77 12.96 -4.07
C LYS A 215 2.00 11.66 -4.13
N VAL A 216 2.19 10.82 -3.11
CA VAL A 216 1.27 9.70 -2.86
C VAL A 216 -0.10 10.27 -2.53
N SER A 217 -1.13 9.79 -3.22
CA SER A 217 -2.48 10.34 -3.13
C SER A 217 -3.55 9.28 -3.34
N LEU A 218 -4.77 9.60 -2.91
CA LEU A 218 -5.97 8.82 -3.12
C LEU A 218 -6.84 9.53 -4.15
N SER A 219 -6.85 9.03 -5.39
CA SER A 219 -7.69 9.56 -6.46
C SER A 219 -8.94 8.70 -6.63
N PRO A 220 -10.12 9.26 -6.96
CA PRO A 220 -11.24 8.44 -7.41
C PRO A 220 -10.87 7.60 -8.64
N ILE A 221 -11.27 6.33 -8.69
CA ILE A 221 -10.95 5.44 -9.81
C ILE A 221 -11.49 5.95 -11.14
N ASP A 222 -12.64 6.63 -11.12
CA ASP A 222 -13.22 7.21 -12.34
C ASP A 222 -12.35 8.35 -12.86
N SER A 223 -11.78 9.17 -11.98
CA SER A 223 -10.79 10.20 -12.35
C SER A 223 -9.49 9.59 -12.88
N PHE A 224 -9.11 8.41 -12.38
CA PHE A 224 -7.98 7.66 -12.93
C PHE A 224 -8.27 7.20 -14.36
N LYS A 225 -9.43 6.56 -14.59
CA LYS A 225 -9.86 6.00 -15.87
C LYS A 225 -10.14 7.06 -16.95
N SER A 226 -10.68 8.21 -16.56
CA SER A 226 -11.17 9.25 -17.48
C SER A 226 -10.19 10.39 -17.74
N MET A 227 -8.91 10.23 -17.40
CA MET A 227 -7.92 11.29 -17.57
C MET A 227 -7.76 11.71 -19.03
N PRO A 228 -7.95 12.99 -19.35
CA PRO A 228 -7.87 13.47 -20.73
C PRO A 228 -6.50 13.17 -21.36
N GLY A 229 -6.51 12.58 -22.56
CA GLY A 229 -5.29 12.27 -23.31
C GLY A 229 -4.47 11.08 -22.78
N ALA A 230 -5.04 10.28 -21.88
CA ALA A 230 -4.42 9.08 -21.33
C ALA A 230 -5.35 7.87 -21.46
N ALA A 231 -5.08 6.97 -22.42
CA ALA A 231 -5.90 5.77 -22.58
C ALA A 231 -5.75 4.81 -21.38
N PHE A 232 -6.87 4.30 -20.87
CA PHE A 232 -6.88 3.29 -19.81
C PHE A 232 -6.45 1.92 -20.33
N TRP A 233 -5.57 1.24 -19.61
CA TRP A 233 -5.02 -0.06 -20.00
C TRP A 233 -5.75 -1.25 -19.37
N GLY A 234 -6.58 -1.01 -18.36
CA GLY A 234 -7.30 -2.03 -17.63
C GLY A 234 -6.84 -2.20 -16.18
N GLU A 235 -7.42 -3.22 -15.55
CA GLU A 235 -7.20 -3.62 -14.16
C GLU A 235 -6.64 -5.05 -14.15
N LYS A 236 -5.70 -5.33 -13.23
CA LYS A 236 -5.06 -6.62 -13.06
C LYS A 236 -5.09 -7.03 -11.59
N PHE A 237 -5.34 -8.31 -11.33
CA PHE A 237 -5.95 -8.73 -10.06
C PHE A 237 -5.04 -9.55 -9.14
N GLY A 238 -3.98 -10.13 -9.69
CA GLY A 238 -3.08 -10.99 -8.93
C GLY A 238 -1.69 -11.03 -9.56
N ILE A 239 -0.82 -11.86 -9.01
CA ILE A 239 0.52 -12.11 -9.57
C ILE A 239 0.63 -13.56 -10.04
N GLN A 240 1.53 -13.85 -10.98
CA GLN A 240 1.62 -15.16 -11.63
C GLN A 240 1.70 -16.34 -10.65
N ASP A 241 2.57 -16.25 -9.64
CA ASP A 241 2.80 -17.34 -8.68
C ASP A 241 1.83 -17.29 -7.47
N LYS A 242 0.99 -16.25 -7.42
CA LYS A 242 -0.01 -16.04 -6.37
C LYS A 242 -1.19 -15.22 -6.93
N PRO A 243 -2.04 -15.84 -7.78
CA PRO A 243 -3.12 -15.13 -8.46
C PRO A 243 -4.23 -14.70 -7.49
N VAL A 244 -4.29 -15.30 -6.30
CA VAL A 244 -5.22 -14.93 -5.25
C VAL A 244 -4.50 -14.16 -4.15
N ILE A 245 -4.78 -12.86 -4.08
CA ILE A 245 -4.35 -11.98 -2.99
C ILE A 245 -5.44 -12.03 -1.92
N THR A 246 -5.10 -12.39 -0.68
CA THR A 246 -6.06 -12.40 0.43
C THR A 246 -6.39 -10.98 0.88
N ASP A 247 -7.55 -10.73 1.49
CA ASP A 247 -7.91 -9.38 2.00
C ASP A 247 -6.84 -8.83 2.96
N ASP A 248 -6.38 -9.66 3.91
CA ASP A 248 -5.28 -9.32 4.83
C ASP A 248 -3.99 -8.88 4.11
N GLU A 249 -3.69 -9.47 2.96
CA GLU A 249 -2.48 -9.13 2.20
C GLU A 249 -2.68 -7.83 1.46
N ALA A 250 -3.84 -7.67 0.81
CA ALA A 250 -4.16 -6.45 0.11
C ALA A 250 -4.20 -5.25 1.06
N MET A 251 -4.75 -5.39 2.26
CA MET A 251 -4.72 -4.34 3.28
C MET A 251 -3.29 -3.98 3.69
N LYS A 252 -2.42 -4.97 3.96
CA LYS A 252 -1.00 -4.69 4.25
C LYS A 252 -0.27 -3.99 3.10
N ILE A 253 -0.57 -4.36 1.86
CA ILE A 253 -0.02 -3.72 0.65
C ILE A 253 -0.44 -2.25 0.60
N LEU A 254 -1.74 -1.99 0.77
CA LEU A 254 -2.28 -0.63 0.75
C LEU A 254 -1.74 0.21 1.92
N ASP A 255 -1.67 -0.35 3.13
CA ASP A 255 -1.13 0.34 4.31
C ASP A 255 0.34 0.72 4.11
N ALA A 256 1.15 -0.17 3.53
CA ALA A 256 2.55 0.13 3.21
C ALA A 256 2.69 1.29 2.22
N GLY A 257 1.83 1.34 1.19
CA GLY A 257 1.78 2.44 0.22
C GLY A 257 1.27 3.75 0.83
N MET A 258 0.16 3.69 1.58
CA MET A 258 -0.45 4.86 2.22
C MET A 258 0.42 5.46 3.32
N ALA A 259 1.23 4.66 4.02
CA ALA A 259 2.21 5.17 4.99
C ALA A 259 3.18 6.18 4.35
N GLN A 260 3.45 6.06 3.04
CA GLN A 260 4.33 6.99 2.33
C GLN A 260 3.71 8.38 2.10
N MET A 261 2.41 8.58 2.37
CA MET A 261 1.75 9.89 2.30
C MET A 261 2.18 10.85 3.41
N ASN A 262 2.90 10.35 4.41
CA ASN A 262 3.30 11.11 5.60
C ASN A 262 4.70 11.71 5.51
N TYR A 263 5.48 11.32 4.52
CA TYR A 263 6.82 11.84 4.35
C TYR A 263 6.85 12.88 3.22
N PRO A 264 7.78 13.85 3.24
CA PRO A 264 8.10 14.66 2.08
C PRO A 264 8.29 13.76 0.86
N PHE A 265 7.89 14.20 -0.33
CA PHE A 265 7.87 13.35 -1.51
C PHE A 265 8.66 13.97 -2.67
N THR A 266 9.52 13.16 -3.28
CA THR A 266 10.22 13.49 -4.53
C THR A 266 9.89 12.45 -5.60
N TYR A 267 9.33 12.90 -6.72
CA TYR A 267 9.10 12.04 -7.88
C TYR A 267 10.41 11.79 -8.63
N THR A 268 10.70 10.54 -8.98
CA THR A 268 11.84 10.21 -9.86
C THR A 268 11.39 9.61 -11.19
N LEU A 269 12.14 9.89 -12.24
CA LEU A 269 12.01 9.21 -13.54
C LEU A 269 12.87 7.94 -13.65
N THR A 270 13.79 7.75 -12.71
CA THR A 270 14.82 6.71 -12.77
C THR A 270 14.44 5.46 -11.99
N TRP A 271 15.30 4.47 -12.12
CA TRP A 271 15.27 3.23 -11.37
C TRP A 271 15.59 3.37 -9.87
N ASP A 272 16.21 4.47 -9.44
CA ASP A 272 16.64 4.68 -8.05
C ASP A 272 15.49 5.22 -7.18
N TYR A 273 15.01 4.41 -6.23
CA TYR A 273 13.89 4.75 -5.35
C TYR A 273 14.20 4.37 -3.90
N HIS A 274 13.54 5.03 -2.94
CA HIS A 274 13.59 4.66 -1.54
C HIS A 274 12.32 5.09 -0.78
N PRO A 275 11.87 4.32 0.23
CA PRO A 275 10.79 4.75 1.09
C PRO A 275 11.19 5.92 1.96
N GLY A 276 10.21 6.78 2.23
CA GLY A 276 10.27 7.75 3.29
C GLY A 276 10.26 7.04 4.64
N GLY A 277 10.83 7.71 5.63
CA GLY A 277 11.03 7.14 6.95
C GLY A 277 11.86 8.07 7.82
N SER A 278 12.04 7.68 9.07
CA SER A 278 12.97 8.33 9.97
C SER A 278 14.42 7.92 9.64
N ASP A 279 15.35 8.87 9.66
CA ASP A 279 16.76 8.62 9.35
C ASP A 279 17.66 9.45 10.29
N VAL A 280 18.88 8.97 10.49
CA VAL A 280 19.93 9.75 11.16
C VAL A 280 20.81 10.33 10.07
N GLN A 281 21.03 11.64 10.13
CA GLN A 281 21.95 12.33 9.25
C GLN A 281 23.01 13.05 10.05
N TYR A 282 24.17 13.26 9.44
CA TYR A 282 25.22 14.09 9.96
C TYR A 282 25.19 15.41 9.20
N VAL A 283 25.08 16.52 9.90
CA VAL A 283 25.09 17.86 9.31
C VAL A 283 26.34 18.59 9.76
N PHE A 284 27.00 19.28 8.84
CA PHE A 284 28.16 20.06 9.18
C PHE A 284 27.72 21.35 9.88
N ASN A 285 28.25 21.57 11.07
CA ASN A 285 28.04 22.78 11.85
C ASN A 285 29.23 23.71 11.66
N GLU A 286 28.99 24.83 10.97
CA GLU A 286 30.00 25.82 10.66
C GLU A 286 30.54 26.55 11.92
N GLU A 287 29.74 26.66 12.98
CA GLU A 287 30.14 27.35 14.21
C GLU A 287 31.09 26.49 15.05
N THR A 288 30.77 25.20 15.19
CA THR A 288 31.58 24.26 15.97
C THR A 288 32.67 23.59 15.14
N GLN A 289 32.64 23.74 13.81
CA GLN A 289 33.51 23.04 12.85
C GLN A 289 33.45 21.50 13.00
N ALA A 290 32.28 20.97 13.35
CA ALA A 290 32.05 19.55 13.60
C ALA A 290 30.84 19.01 12.83
N TRP A 291 30.74 17.68 12.77
CA TRP A 291 29.57 17.00 12.23
C TRP A 291 28.61 16.65 13.37
N ASP A 292 27.45 17.29 13.38
CA ASP A 292 26.41 17.03 14.36
C ASP A 292 25.49 15.93 13.85
N GLN A 293 25.18 14.98 14.73
CA GLN A 293 24.17 13.98 14.44
C GLN A 293 22.79 14.58 14.67
N VAL A 294 21.97 14.59 13.61
CA VAL A 294 20.58 15.07 13.65
C VAL A 294 19.63 13.96 13.25
N TYR A 295 18.57 13.81 14.03
CA TYR A 295 17.43 12.99 13.66
C TYR A 295 16.53 13.77 12.70
N THR A 296 16.16 13.16 11.58
CA THR A 296 15.35 13.82 10.57
C THR A 296 14.48 12.83 9.82
N VAL A 297 13.66 13.34 8.89
CA VAL A 297 12.89 12.51 7.98
C VAL A 297 13.58 12.43 6.63
N ARG A 298 13.69 11.20 6.15
CA ARG A 298 14.00 10.91 4.77
C ARG A 298 12.73 11.03 3.94
N GLU A 299 12.82 11.78 2.84
CA GLU A 299 11.76 11.85 1.85
C GLU A 299 11.44 10.47 1.24
N ALA A 300 10.20 10.28 0.83
CA ALA A 300 9.79 9.21 -0.06
C ALA A 300 10.17 9.57 -1.49
N LYS A 301 10.96 8.71 -2.14
CA LYS A 301 11.36 8.88 -3.55
C LYS A 301 10.90 7.69 -4.36
N PHE A 302 9.99 7.93 -5.31
CA PHE A 302 9.41 6.87 -6.12
C PHE A 302 9.00 7.32 -7.52
N ARG A 303 9.10 6.40 -8.47
CA ARG A 303 8.29 6.35 -9.70
C ARG A 303 7.05 5.50 -9.46
N CYS A 304 5.96 5.71 -10.20
CA CYS A 304 4.68 5.04 -9.94
C CYS A 304 4.76 3.51 -9.88
N ASP A 305 5.54 2.86 -10.75
CA ASP A 305 5.78 1.41 -10.73
C ASP A 305 6.67 0.97 -9.56
N THR A 306 7.74 1.69 -9.26
CA THR A 306 8.59 1.37 -8.09
C THR A 306 7.82 1.46 -6.76
N PHE A 307 6.83 2.35 -6.68
CA PHE A 307 5.93 2.47 -5.53
C PHE A 307 4.97 1.30 -5.38
N VAL A 308 4.33 0.88 -6.47
CA VAL A 308 3.49 -0.33 -6.45
C VAL A 308 4.33 -1.55 -6.05
N TYR A 309 5.53 -1.69 -6.63
CA TYR A 309 6.45 -2.77 -6.27
C TYR A 309 6.83 -2.74 -4.79
N TYR A 310 7.24 -1.57 -4.28
CA TYR A 310 7.56 -1.37 -2.87
C TYR A 310 6.39 -1.76 -1.96
N SER A 311 5.17 -1.35 -2.30
CA SER A 311 3.98 -1.62 -1.49
C SER A 311 3.69 -3.13 -1.40
N TYR A 312 3.83 -3.84 -2.52
CA TYR A 312 3.68 -5.30 -2.58
C TYR A 312 4.74 -6.06 -1.78
N VAL A 313 6.01 -5.65 -1.92
CA VAL A 313 7.13 -6.29 -1.23
C VAL A 313 7.09 -5.99 0.27
N THR A 314 6.91 -4.72 0.65
CA THR A 314 6.93 -4.31 2.06
C THR A 314 5.69 -4.76 2.81
N GLY A 315 4.51 -4.66 2.19
CA GLY A 315 3.24 -5.02 2.82
C GLY A 315 3.03 -6.52 2.97
N ALA A 316 3.19 -7.28 1.87
CA ALA A 316 2.84 -8.70 1.83
C ALA A 316 4.00 -9.63 1.47
N ASN A 317 5.24 -9.12 1.32
CA ASN A 317 6.40 -9.88 0.85
C ASN A 317 6.14 -10.57 -0.50
N LEU A 318 5.40 -9.90 -1.39
CA LEU A 318 5.06 -10.37 -2.73
C LEU A 318 5.92 -9.64 -3.76
N ARG A 319 6.71 -10.39 -4.53
CA ARG A 319 7.56 -9.85 -5.59
C ARG A 319 6.81 -9.95 -6.92
N ILE A 320 6.26 -8.84 -7.41
CA ILE A 320 5.50 -8.79 -8.68
C ILE A 320 6.40 -9.13 -9.88
N ILE A 321 7.60 -8.52 -9.92
CA ILE A 321 8.62 -8.76 -10.95
C ILE A 321 9.87 -9.31 -10.27
N PRO A 322 10.48 -10.39 -10.76
CA PRO A 322 11.77 -10.85 -10.25
C PRO A 322 12.86 -9.78 -10.40
N GLU A 323 13.67 -9.57 -9.36
CA GLU A 323 14.71 -8.51 -9.34
C GLU A 323 15.72 -8.61 -10.48
N TYR A 324 16.00 -9.82 -10.99
CA TYR A 324 16.90 -10.00 -12.14
C TYR A 324 16.34 -9.46 -13.46
N LYS A 325 15.03 -9.18 -13.56
CA LYS A 325 14.40 -8.52 -14.71
C LYS A 325 14.45 -6.99 -14.61
N PHE A 326 15.04 -6.44 -13.54
CA PHE A 326 15.22 -5.00 -13.38
C PHE A 326 16.29 -4.48 -14.36
N PRO A 327 16.06 -3.32 -15.00
CA PRO A 327 14.96 -2.38 -14.78
C PRO A 327 13.70 -2.69 -15.59
N TRP A 328 12.56 -2.34 -15.01
CA TRP A 328 11.23 -2.42 -15.61
C TRP A 328 10.60 -1.03 -15.69
N VAL A 329 9.50 -0.91 -16.43
CA VAL A 329 8.67 0.31 -16.52
C VAL A 329 7.20 0.00 -16.17
N PRO A 330 6.33 1.01 -15.98
CA PRO A 330 4.91 0.78 -15.63
C PRO A 330 4.16 -0.23 -16.51
N LYS A 331 4.42 -0.26 -17.82
CA LYS A 331 3.84 -1.27 -18.73
C LYS A 331 4.29 -2.70 -18.42
N ASP A 332 5.58 -2.89 -18.14
CA ASP A 332 6.13 -4.22 -17.79
C ASP A 332 5.46 -4.75 -16.52
N MET A 333 5.24 -3.87 -15.53
CA MET A 333 4.51 -4.22 -14.30
C MET A 333 3.08 -4.66 -14.58
N LEU A 334 2.31 -3.91 -15.37
CA LEU A 334 0.94 -4.33 -15.68
C LEU A 334 0.91 -5.64 -16.49
N ALA A 335 1.91 -5.87 -17.34
CA ALA A 335 1.99 -7.05 -18.21
C ALA A 335 2.24 -8.36 -17.44
N VAL A 336 3.02 -8.33 -16.35
CA VAL A 336 3.29 -9.54 -15.52
C VAL A 336 2.14 -9.91 -14.59
N MET A 337 1.22 -8.97 -14.34
CA MET A 337 0.11 -9.19 -13.43
C MET A 337 -0.93 -10.13 -14.06
N ALA A 338 -1.50 -11.00 -13.24
CA ALA A 338 -2.57 -11.91 -13.63
C ALA A 338 -3.86 -11.14 -13.94
N SER A 339 -4.56 -11.56 -15.00
CA SER A 339 -5.87 -11.03 -15.40
C SER A 339 -7.05 -11.80 -14.80
N CYS A 340 -6.78 -12.80 -13.97
CA CYS A 340 -7.79 -13.63 -13.30
C CYS A 340 -7.41 -13.85 -11.84
N ARG A 341 -8.46 -13.99 -11.01
CA ARG A 341 -8.40 -14.49 -9.64
C ARG A 341 -8.93 -15.91 -9.72
N ASP A 342 -8.05 -16.90 -9.84
CA ASP A 342 -8.48 -18.29 -9.93
C ASP A 342 -8.42 -18.95 -8.54
N PRO A 343 -9.56 -19.20 -7.87
CA PRO A 343 -9.60 -19.90 -6.60
C PRO A 343 -9.46 -21.42 -6.74
N GLU A 344 -9.58 -21.99 -7.94
CA GLU A 344 -9.58 -23.44 -8.21
C GLU A 344 -8.32 -23.94 -8.95
N GLY A 345 -7.36 -23.05 -9.24
CA GLY A 345 -6.05 -23.42 -9.79
C GLY A 345 -6.05 -23.76 -11.29
N THR A 346 -7.06 -23.34 -12.04
CA THR A 346 -6.98 -23.36 -13.51
C THR A 346 -5.87 -22.42 -13.99
N VAL A 347 -5.26 -22.77 -15.13
CA VAL A 347 -4.12 -22.02 -15.68
C VAL A 347 -4.57 -20.61 -16.03
N CYS A 348 -4.22 -19.66 -15.18
CA CYS A 348 -4.50 -18.25 -15.42
C CYS A 348 -3.80 -17.82 -16.73
N ALA A 349 -4.55 -17.18 -17.62
CA ALA A 349 -3.98 -16.59 -18.82
C ALA A 349 -3.06 -15.43 -18.39
N VAL A 350 -1.75 -15.68 -18.41
CA VAL A 350 -0.76 -14.62 -18.38
C VAL A 350 -0.79 -13.99 -19.77
N ASN A 351 -0.80 -12.66 -19.85
CA ASN A 351 -0.44 -12.01 -21.11
C ASN A 351 1.02 -12.39 -21.38
N SER A 352 1.24 -13.44 -22.18
CA SER A 352 2.55 -13.97 -22.58
C SER A 352 3.28 -13.01 -23.53
N GLU A 353 3.23 -11.71 -23.26
CA GLU A 353 3.97 -10.68 -24.00
C GLU A 353 5.27 -10.26 -23.32
N LEU A 354 5.65 -10.90 -22.21
CA LEU A 354 7.08 -10.99 -21.89
C LEU A 354 7.68 -12.09 -22.74
N GLN A 355 7.85 -11.81 -24.03
CA GLN A 355 8.89 -12.51 -24.78
C GLN A 355 10.16 -12.44 -23.93
N ASN A 356 10.82 -13.59 -23.81
CA ASN A 356 12.16 -13.74 -23.26
C ASN A 356 13.13 -12.85 -24.05
N VAL A 357 13.10 -11.54 -23.79
CA VAL A 357 14.21 -10.67 -24.14
C VAL A 357 15.14 -10.77 -22.94
N GLN A 358 15.87 -11.89 -22.87
CA GLN A 358 17.23 -11.81 -22.38
C GLN A 358 17.97 -10.95 -23.40
N THR A 359 17.79 -9.63 -23.33
CA THR A 359 18.77 -8.75 -23.95
C THR A 359 19.99 -8.92 -23.06
N PRO A 360 21.09 -9.51 -23.55
CA PRO A 360 22.34 -9.37 -22.82
C PRO A 360 22.53 -7.87 -22.56
N LEU A 361 22.92 -7.52 -21.34
CA LEU A 361 23.40 -6.18 -20.98
C LEU A 361 24.61 -5.88 -21.88
N GLN A 362 24.33 -5.46 -23.11
CA GLN A 362 25.33 -4.87 -23.97
C GLN A 362 25.64 -3.52 -23.33
N THR A 363 26.91 -3.28 -23.09
CA THR A 363 27.46 -1.96 -22.76
C THR A 363 27.16 -1.01 -23.91
N VAL A 364 25.94 -0.47 -23.96
CA VAL A 364 25.61 0.64 -24.86
C VAL A 364 26.29 1.87 -24.28
N GLN A 365 27.02 2.61 -25.11
CA GLN A 365 27.57 3.89 -24.68
C GLN A 365 26.42 4.79 -24.23
N LEU A 366 26.47 5.27 -22.98
CA LEU A 366 25.40 6.06 -22.37
C LEU A 366 24.92 7.21 -23.27
N ALA A 367 25.83 7.88 -23.98
CA ALA A 367 25.49 8.96 -24.91
C ALA A 367 24.55 8.52 -26.06
N ALA A 368 24.67 7.28 -26.55
CA ALA A 368 23.83 6.75 -27.62
C ALA A 368 22.38 6.54 -27.14
N VAL A 369 22.19 6.12 -25.89
CA VAL A 369 20.85 5.93 -25.29
C VAL A 369 20.08 7.26 -25.24
N PHE A 370 20.77 8.35 -24.89
CA PHE A 370 20.15 9.68 -24.78
C PHE A 370 20.07 10.45 -26.11
N ALA A 371 20.76 9.98 -27.15
CA ALA A 371 20.73 10.59 -28.49
C ALA A 371 19.40 10.38 -29.22
N ALA A 372 18.60 9.38 -28.84
CA ALA A 372 17.28 9.13 -29.42
C ALA A 372 16.32 10.31 -29.23
N LYS A 373 15.41 10.56 -30.18
CA LYS A 373 14.45 11.69 -30.11
C LYS A 373 13.54 11.59 -28.88
N ALA A 374 12.98 10.41 -28.63
CA ALA A 374 12.33 10.07 -27.37
C ALA A 374 13.30 9.23 -26.54
N LEU A 375 13.42 9.53 -25.25
CA LEU A 375 14.20 8.70 -24.34
C LEU A 375 13.54 7.32 -24.25
N ASP A 376 14.29 6.22 -24.28
CA ASP A 376 13.79 4.92 -23.85
C ASP A 376 14.22 4.70 -22.40
N ILE A 377 13.27 4.80 -21.47
CA ILE A 377 13.55 4.77 -20.01
C ILE A 377 14.08 3.40 -19.60
N LYS A 378 13.67 2.31 -20.26
CA LYS A 378 14.16 0.98 -19.91
C LYS A 378 15.64 0.84 -20.25
N SER A 379 16.03 1.27 -21.46
CA SER A 379 17.44 1.32 -21.87
C SER A 379 18.25 2.33 -21.05
N ALA A 380 17.67 3.49 -20.72
CA ALA A 380 18.31 4.49 -19.88
C ALA A 380 18.55 3.96 -18.45
N ASP A 381 17.55 3.28 -17.86
CA ASP A 381 17.65 2.67 -16.54
C ASP A 381 18.75 1.60 -16.54
N ALA A 382 18.82 0.78 -17.59
CA ALA A 382 19.83 -0.29 -17.66
C ALA A 382 21.24 0.31 -17.75
N ALA A 383 21.45 1.27 -18.65
CA ALA A 383 22.75 1.90 -18.86
C ALA A 383 23.21 2.73 -17.65
N THR A 384 22.31 3.51 -17.04
CA THR A 384 22.66 4.34 -15.87
C THR A 384 22.83 3.50 -14.62
N LYS A 385 22.02 2.46 -14.38
CA LYS A 385 22.24 1.53 -13.27
C LYS A 385 23.61 0.88 -13.38
N GLN A 386 23.97 0.39 -14.56
CA GLN A 386 25.28 -0.20 -14.81
C GLN A 386 26.40 0.80 -14.53
N LEU A 387 26.29 2.06 -14.98
CA LEU A 387 27.29 3.09 -14.71
C LEU A 387 27.41 3.42 -13.22
N VAL A 388 26.28 3.71 -12.56
CA VAL A 388 26.24 4.14 -11.15
C VAL A 388 26.78 3.05 -10.23
N THR A 389 26.41 1.80 -10.46
CA THR A 389 26.80 0.65 -9.62
C THR A 389 28.17 0.05 -9.97
N SER A 390 28.75 0.37 -11.13
CA SER A 390 30.06 -0.17 -11.55
C SER A 390 31.18 0.17 -10.57
N THR A 391 31.95 -0.83 -10.16
CA THR A 391 33.17 -0.64 -9.36
C THR A 391 34.40 -0.33 -10.22
N HIS A 392 34.28 -0.46 -11.55
CA HIS A 392 35.40 -0.27 -12.50
C HIS A 392 35.53 1.17 -13.02
N VAL A 393 34.47 1.98 -12.90
CA VAL A 393 34.49 3.40 -13.25
C VAL A 393 34.68 4.21 -11.97
N SER A 394 35.67 5.10 -11.94
CA SER A 394 35.88 5.96 -10.77
C SER A 394 34.66 6.87 -10.54
N ARG A 395 34.38 7.21 -9.28
CA ARG A 395 33.23 8.07 -8.95
C ARG A 395 33.27 9.41 -9.70
N GLN A 396 34.45 10.05 -9.78
CA GLN A 396 34.61 11.31 -10.51
C GLN A 396 34.28 11.16 -12.00
N ALA A 397 34.71 10.06 -12.63
CA ALA A 397 34.40 9.81 -14.03
C ALA A 397 32.90 9.62 -14.25
N LYS A 398 32.19 8.92 -13.34
CA LYS A 398 30.72 8.79 -13.40
C LYS A 398 30.02 10.15 -13.33
N ILE A 399 30.44 11.00 -12.38
CA ILE A 399 29.88 12.34 -12.18
C ILE A 399 30.11 13.20 -13.42
N ASN A 400 31.34 13.28 -13.91
CA ASN A 400 31.68 14.06 -15.10
C ASN A 400 30.88 13.58 -16.32
N GLN A 401 30.74 12.26 -16.50
CA GLN A 401 30.00 11.69 -17.62
C GLN A 401 28.51 12.06 -17.56
N LEU A 402 27.85 11.89 -16.42
CA LEU A 402 26.43 12.22 -16.26
C LEU A 402 26.18 13.73 -16.36
N TRP A 403 27.05 14.55 -15.76
CA TRP A 403 26.94 16.01 -15.82
C TRP A 403 27.13 16.55 -17.23
N SER A 404 28.13 16.06 -17.97
CA SER A 404 28.36 16.49 -19.35
C SER A 404 27.17 16.15 -20.26
N LEU A 405 26.54 14.99 -20.05
CA LEU A 405 25.31 14.63 -20.74
C LEU A 405 24.13 15.50 -20.30
N ALA A 406 23.98 15.80 -19.00
CA ALA A 406 22.91 16.65 -18.51
C ALA A 406 22.98 18.04 -19.19
N LEU A 407 24.15 18.65 -19.23
CA LEU A 407 24.36 19.93 -19.91
C LEU A 407 24.04 19.88 -21.41
N ARG A 408 24.37 18.77 -22.10
CA ARG A 408 24.03 18.56 -23.51
C ARG A 408 22.52 18.56 -23.76
N TYR A 409 21.74 18.04 -22.81
CA TYR A 409 20.28 17.93 -22.91
C TYR A 409 19.53 18.94 -22.03
N ARG A 410 20.17 20.03 -21.59
CA ARG A 410 19.60 21.02 -20.66
C ARG A 410 18.26 21.64 -21.08
N ASN A 411 17.92 21.59 -22.37
CA ASN A 411 16.69 22.11 -22.94
C ASN A 411 15.62 21.02 -23.18
N ASP A 412 15.91 19.76 -22.83
CA ASP A 412 14.99 18.62 -22.89
C ASP A 412 14.64 18.22 -21.44
N PRO A 413 13.49 18.66 -20.88
CA PRO A 413 13.17 18.48 -19.46
C PRO A 413 13.13 17.02 -19.00
N ILE A 414 12.76 16.09 -19.90
CA ILE A 414 12.67 14.67 -19.57
C ILE A 414 14.09 14.10 -19.41
N LYS A 415 14.96 14.32 -20.41
CA LYS A 415 16.33 13.80 -20.38
C LYS A 415 17.18 14.50 -19.33
N PHE A 416 17.08 15.82 -19.26
CA PHE A 416 17.78 16.60 -18.25
C PHE A 416 17.39 16.16 -16.85
N GLY A 417 16.08 16.11 -16.59
CA GLY A 417 15.57 15.67 -15.30
C GLY A 417 15.98 14.25 -14.95
N TYR A 418 15.92 13.32 -15.90
CA TYR A 418 16.39 11.95 -15.69
C TYR A 418 17.89 11.88 -15.31
N LEU A 419 18.74 12.63 -16.00
CA LEU A 419 20.18 12.66 -15.73
C LEU A 419 20.51 13.31 -14.38
N LEU A 420 19.75 14.35 -13.99
CA LEU A 420 19.86 14.95 -12.66
C LEU A 420 19.46 13.97 -11.55
N ASP A 421 18.36 13.22 -11.74
CA ASP A 421 17.95 12.18 -10.77
C ASP A 421 19.06 11.13 -10.59
N CYS A 422 19.73 10.70 -11.68
CA CYS A 422 20.89 9.80 -11.60
C CYS A 422 22.11 10.44 -10.92
N LEU A 423 22.33 11.74 -11.14
CA LEU A 423 23.39 12.49 -10.45
C LEU A 423 23.12 12.55 -8.94
N ALA A 424 21.88 12.81 -8.52
CA ALA A 424 21.50 12.84 -7.11
C ALA A 424 21.89 11.54 -6.37
N SER A 425 21.73 10.38 -7.02
CA SER A 425 22.14 9.08 -6.47
C SER A 425 23.65 8.95 -6.21
N LEU A 426 24.49 9.75 -6.89
CA LEU A 426 25.95 9.83 -6.67
C LEU A 426 26.37 10.89 -5.64
N ARG A 427 25.43 11.72 -5.17
CA ARG A 427 25.63 12.82 -4.20
C ARG A 427 26.84 13.71 -4.56
N PRO A 428 26.80 14.44 -5.69
CA PRO A 428 27.97 15.05 -6.33
C PRO A 428 28.39 16.38 -5.71
N VAL A 429 28.86 16.36 -4.46
CA VAL A 429 29.35 17.57 -3.74
C VAL A 429 30.49 18.30 -4.47
N GLU A 430 31.18 17.63 -5.38
CA GLU A 430 32.25 18.21 -6.19
C GLU A 430 31.72 19.18 -7.25
N LEU A 431 30.45 19.07 -7.64
CA LEU A 431 29.80 19.92 -8.65
C LEU A 431 29.06 21.12 -8.05
N THR A 432 29.31 21.47 -6.78
CA THR A 432 28.54 22.51 -6.08
C THR A 432 28.43 23.81 -6.87
N SER A 433 29.54 24.32 -7.42
CA SER A 433 29.52 25.60 -8.13
C SER A 433 28.73 25.50 -9.44
N GLU A 434 28.96 24.43 -10.20
CA GLU A 434 28.31 24.14 -11.47
C GLU A 434 26.80 23.94 -11.32
N LEU A 435 26.38 23.26 -10.25
CA LEU A 435 24.96 23.03 -9.93
C LEU A 435 24.26 24.32 -9.51
N ILE A 436 24.90 25.15 -8.67
CA ILE A 436 24.35 26.47 -8.28
C ILE A 436 24.22 27.38 -9.51
N ASP A 437 25.23 27.42 -10.37
CA ASP A 437 25.20 28.24 -11.57
C ASP A 437 24.13 27.76 -12.56
N ALA A 438 24.01 26.45 -12.76
CA ALA A 438 22.95 25.87 -13.57
C ALA A 438 21.56 26.18 -13.00
N PHE A 439 21.38 26.14 -11.68
CA PHE A 439 20.11 26.50 -11.04
C PHE A 439 19.74 27.96 -11.32
N LYS A 440 20.71 28.88 -11.21
CA LYS A 440 20.48 30.32 -11.45
C LYS A 440 20.15 30.63 -12.91
N GLN A 441 20.69 29.86 -13.85
CA GLN A 441 20.48 30.02 -15.29
C GLN A 441 19.22 29.33 -15.82
N GLN A 442 18.63 28.41 -15.04
CA GLN A 442 17.50 27.61 -15.49
C GLN A 442 16.18 28.40 -15.38
N GLU A 443 15.42 28.47 -16.47
CA GLU A 443 14.11 29.13 -16.52
C GLU A 443 12.98 28.15 -16.17
N ASN A 444 13.15 26.86 -16.49
CA ASN A 444 12.15 25.84 -16.19
C ASN A 444 12.09 25.56 -14.67
N LYS A 445 10.93 25.82 -14.05
CA LYS A 445 10.72 25.63 -12.61
C LYS A 445 10.94 24.20 -12.13
N GLN A 446 10.50 23.20 -12.91
CA GLN A 446 10.66 21.79 -12.56
C GLN A 446 12.13 21.37 -12.60
N ASP A 447 12.88 21.86 -13.58
CA ASP A 447 14.32 21.60 -13.67
C ASP A 447 15.11 22.31 -12.57
N ARG A 448 14.70 23.53 -12.18
CA ARG A 448 15.25 24.20 -10.98
C ARG A 448 15.01 23.37 -9.72
N TYR A 449 13.81 22.84 -9.55
CA TYR A 449 13.49 21.95 -8.43
C TYR A 449 14.39 20.70 -8.41
N ARG A 450 14.60 20.07 -9.57
CA ARG A 450 15.51 18.90 -9.68
C ARG A 450 16.96 19.26 -9.35
N LEU A 451 17.46 20.39 -9.86
CA LEU A 451 18.80 20.89 -9.52
C LEU A 451 18.96 21.13 -8.01
N LEU A 452 17.93 21.70 -7.38
CA LEU A 452 17.90 21.89 -5.93
C LEU A 452 17.91 20.56 -5.17
N SER A 453 17.13 19.57 -5.61
CA SER A 453 17.17 18.21 -5.05
C SER A 453 18.55 17.56 -5.17
N VAL A 454 19.26 17.75 -6.29
CA VAL A 454 20.66 17.29 -6.44
C VAL A 454 21.60 18.00 -5.46
N LEU A 455 21.44 19.31 -5.26
CA LEU A 455 22.23 20.07 -4.28
C LEU A 455 22.02 19.57 -2.85
N VAL A 456 20.76 19.36 -2.44
CA VAL A 456 20.42 18.77 -1.13
C VAL A 456 21.03 17.37 -1.00
N ALA A 457 20.81 16.48 -1.98
CA ALA A 457 21.35 15.13 -1.96
C ALA A 457 22.88 15.09 -1.89
N SER A 458 23.58 16.10 -2.44
CA SER A 458 25.04 16.19 -2.43
C SER A 458 25.63 16.31 -1.01
N ILE A 459 24.87 16.90 -0.09
CA ILE A 459 25.30 17.14 1.30
C ILE A 459 24.52 16.32 2.33
N GLN A 460 23.66 15.40 1.89
CA GLN A 460 23.07 14.39 2.77
C GLN A 460 24.10 13.31 3.14
N VAL A 461 24.54 13.34 4.40
CA VAL A 461 25.56 12.44 4.96
C VAL A 461 24.88 11.51 5.95
N LYS A 462 24.87 10.21 5.67
CA LYS A 462 24.08 9.24 6.46
C LYS A 462 24.90 8.40 7.43
N ASN A 463 26.21 8.35 7.24
CA ASN A 463 27.11 7.49 8.00
C ASN A 463 28.55 8.01 7.91
N GLU A 464 29.46 7.38 8.66
CA GLU A 464 30.89 7.72 8.68
C GLU A 464 31.55 7.63 7.29
N SER A 465 31.14 6.67 6.45
CA SER A 465 31.68 6.58 5.07
C SER A 465 31.28 7.79 4.23
N ASP A 466 30.10 8.36 4.45
CA ASP A 466 29.70 9.62 3.81
C ASP A 466 30.50 10.80 4.35
N ILE A 467 30.79 10.85 5.65
CA ILE A 467 31.64 11.89 6.25
C ILE A 467 33.02 11.86 5.60
N GLU A 468 33.63 10.69 5.52
CA GLU A 468 34.94 10.50 4.89
C GLU A 468 34.97 10.93 3.42
N ARG A 469 33.85 10.78 2.70
CA ARG A 469 33.70 11.26 1.32
C ARG A 469 33.69 12.78 1.25
N VAL A 470 33.02 13.46 2.18
CA VAL A 470 32.81 14.92 2.11
C VAL A 470 33.79 15.74 2.97
N LYS A 471 34.61 15.12 3.82
CA LYS A 471 35.50 15.83 4.75
C LYS A 471 36.47 16.81 4.09
N ASN A 472 36.92 16.49 2.87
CA ASN A 472 37.81 17.36 2.09
C ASN A 472 37.03 18.36 1.21
N GLN A 473 35.71 18.36 1.31
CA GLN A 473 34.76 19.16 0.53
C GLN A 473 33.87 20.02 1.44
N VAL A 474 34.27 20.24 2.71
CA VAL A 474 33.49 21.02 3.68
C VAL A 474 33.17 22.42 3.16
N ALA A 475 34.10 23.09 2.46
CA ALA A 475 33.83 24.39 1.83
C ALA A 475 32.66 24.32 0.81
N ASN A 476 32.53 23.22 0.08
CA ASN A 476 31.41 22.99 -0.82
C ASN A 476 30.11 22.66 -0.06
N VAL A 477 30.20 21.96 1.08
CA VAL A 477 29.06 21.71 1.97
C VAL A 477 28.49 23.03 2.48
N THR A 478 29.35 23.87 3.07
CA THR A 478 28.98 25.21 3.59
C THR A 478 28.42 26.10 2.48
N LYS A 479 29.01 26.08 1.28
CA LYS A 479 28.50 26.82 0.13
C LYS A 479 27.09 26.41 -0.28
N ILE A 480 26.76 25.11 -0.20
CA ILE A 480 25.39 24.64 -0.42
C ILE A 480 24.48 25.11 0.71
N GLN A 481 24.88 24.96 1.98
CA GLN A 481 24.08 25.40 3.13
C GLN A 481 23.72 26.90 3.04
N HIS A 482 24.70 27.77 2.73
CA HIS A 482 24.45 29.21 2.52
C HIS A 482 23.51 29.47 1.34
N PHE A 483 23.67 28.73 0.24
CA PHE A 483 22.78 28.86 -0.92
C PHE A 483 21.34 28.44 -0.59
N LEU A 484 21.14 27.36 0.17
CA LEU A 484 19.82 26.90 0.62
C LEU A 484 19.19 27.91 1.58
N HIS A 485 19.97 28.46 2.51
CA HIS A 485 19.53 29.53 3.42
C HIS A 485 19.04 30.74 2.63
N ASP A 486 19.83 31.26 1.69
CA ASP A 486 19.44 32.41 0.87
C ASP A 486 18.15 32.13 0.07
N LEU A 487 18.03 30.94 -0.51
CA LEU A 487 16.82 30.53 -1.22
C LEU A 487 15.60 30.43 -0.30
N LEU A 488 15.75 29.94 0.92
CA LEU A 488 14.65 29.79 1.88
C LEU A 488 13.96 31.13 2.17
N PHE A 489 14.72 32.22 2.27
CA PHE A 489 14.19 33.56 2.55
C PHE A 489 13.77 34.35 1.31
N GLN A 490 14.39 34.11 0.16
CA GLN A 490 14.22 34.93 -1.06
C GLN A 490 13.29 34.29 -2.10
N ASN A 491 13.06 32.99 -2.05
CA ASN A 491 12.29 32.31 -3.10
C ASN A 491 10.79 32.62 -3.01
N ALA A 492 10.21 33.09 -4.12
CA ALA A 492 8.78 33.43 -4.22
C ALA A 492 7.91 32.25 -4.69
N ASP A 493 8.51 31.15 -5.13
CA ASP A 493 7.77 29.97 -5.60
C ASP A 493 7.36 29.09 -4.41
N VAL A 494 6.06 29.00 -4.16
CA VAL A 494 5.46 28.29 -2.99
C VAL A 494 5.86 26.82 -2.96
N THR A 495 5.87 26.13 -4.12
CA THR A 495 6.24 24.70 -4.19
C THR A 495 7.69 24.48 -3.81
N MET A 496 8.60 25.32 -4.33
CA MET A 496 10.01 25.25 -3.99
C MET A 496 10.29 25.69 -2.55
N GLN A 497 9.57 26.68 -2.03
CA GLN A 497 9.68 27.09 -0.63
C GLN A 497 9.21 25.99 0.32
N LYS A 498 8.10 25.30 -0.01
CA LYS A 498 7.62 24.14 0.74
C LYS A 498 8.68 23.02 0.78
N PHE A 499 9.28 22.69 -0.36
CA PHE A 499 10.36 21.70 -0.42
C PHE A 499 11.58 22.10 0.41
N LEU A 500 12.00 23.37 0.32
CA LEU A 500 13.09 23.89 1.15
C LEU A 500 12.77 23.70 2.64
N ILE A 501 11.59 24.12 3.09
CA ILE A 501 11.18 23.96 4.49
C ILE A 501 11.23 22.49 4.95
N GLN A 502 10.83 21.55 4.09
CA GLN A 502 10.83 20.12 4.41
C GLN A 502 12.24 19.51 4.44
N MET A 503 13.14 19.95 3.56
CA MET A 503 14.47 19.35 3.39
C MET A 503 15.58 20.07 4.15
N TYR A 504 15.40 21.34 4.51
CA TYR A 504 16.40 22.16 5.21
C TYR A 504 16.88 21.54 6.53
N PRO A 505 16.01 20.95 7.39
CA PRO A 505 16.45 20.28 8.61
C PRO A 505 17.31 19.02 8.37
N THR A 506 17.33 18.49 7.14
CA THR A 506 18.16 17.32 6.79
C THR A 506 19.62 17.69 6.53
N VAL A 507 19.92 18.99 6.35
CA VAL A 507 21.23 19.46 5.86
C VAL A 507 21.83 20.62 6.65
N VAL A 508 21.12 21.12 7.67
CA VAL A 508 21.53 22.23 8.54
C VAL A 508 21.38 21.81 10.01
N PRO A 509 22.23 22.27 10.95
CA PRO A 509 22.07 22.02 12.38
C PRO A 509 20.66 22.34 12.88
N ALA A 510 20.16 21.49 13.80
CA ALA A 510 18.75 21.48 14.18
C ALA A 510 18.23 22.81 14.75
N GLU A 511 19.01 23.44 15.63
CA GLU A 511 18.65 24.73 16.25
C GLU A 511 18.48 25.83 15.19
N ARG A 512 19.50 26.01 14.35
CA ARG A 512 19.46 26.96 13.24
C ARG A 512 18.33 26.67 12.25
N ALA A 513 18.14 25.39 11.90
CA ALA A 513 17.05 24.98 11.00
C ALA A 513 15.67 25.36 11.58
N HIS A 514 15.46 25.13 12.88
CA HIS A 514 14.22 25.50 13.57
C HIS A 514 13.99 27.02 13.57
N GLU A 515 15.02 27.82 13.88
CA GLU A 515 14.95 29.28 13.87
C GLU A 515 14.61 29.82 12.47
N ASP A 516 15.36 29.40 11.45
CA ASP A 516 15.20 29.87 10.07
C ASP A 516 13.80 29.55 9.53
N ILE A 517 13.33 28.32 9.74
CA ILE A 517 12.00 27.87 9.31
C ILE A 517 10.91 28.64 10.05
N SER A 518 11.05 28.85 11.36
CA SER A 518 10.08 29.60 12.16
C SER A 518 9.97 31.04 11.68
N GLN A 519 11.09 31.70 11.36
CA GLN A 519 11.09 33.03 10.78
C GLN A 519 10.37 33.09 9.43
N VAL A 520 10.61 32.10 8.55
CA VAL A 520 9.98 32.02 7.23
C VAL A 520 8.47 31.80 7.34
N LEU A 521 8.03 30.91 8.24
CA LEU A 521 6.60 30.65 8.47
C LEU A 521 5.87 31.84 9.11
N ASN A 522 6.56 32.63 9.93
CA ASN A 522 6.01 33.82 10.59
C ASN A 522 5.93 35.05 9.67
N LYS A 523 6.57 35.02 8.50
CA LYS A 523 6.46 36.08 7.49
C LYS A 523 5.02 36.10 6.93
N HIS A 524 4.36 37.27 7.01
CA HIS A 524 2.91 37.46 6.84
C HIS A 524 2.24 36.56 5.78
N GLY A 525 1.26 35.74 6.21
CA GLY A 525 0.32 35.02 5.32
C GLY A 525 0.84 33.72 4.70
N LEU A 526 2.09 33.33 4.94
CA LEU A 526 2.72 32.16 4.30
C LEU A 526 2.41 30.83 5.00
N SER A 527 2.25 30.80 6.33
CA SER A 527 2.08 29.55 7.09
C SER A 527 0.89 28.69 6.64
N ALA A 528 -0.30 29.29 6.42
CA ALA A 528 -1.50 28.53 6.05
C ALA A 528 -1.54 28.11 4.57
N SER A 529 -0.74 28.74 3.71
CA SER A 529 -0.68 28.44 2.27
C SER A 529 0.44 27.46 1.90
N LEU A 530 1.49 27.36 2.73
CA LEU A 530 2.65 26.50 2.49
C LEU A 530 2.46 25.07 3.00
N LEU A 531 1.91 24.91 4.21
CA LEU A 531 1.82 23.62 4.90
C LEU A 531 0.39 23.37 5.37
N SER A 532 -0.10 22.16 5.15
CA SER A 532 -1.29 21.65 5.84
C SER A 532 -1.03 21.52 7.35
N GLY A 533 -2.09 21.47 8.17
CA GLY A 533 -1.95 21.28 9.62
C GLY A 533 -1.13 20.04 9.98
N ARG A 534 -1.31 18.95 9.23
CA ARG A 534 -0.55 17.70 9.36
C ARG A 534 0.94 17.90 9.06
N GLU A 535 1.27 18.56 7.94
CA GLU A 535 2.67 18.80 7.56
C GLU A 535 3.37 19.72 8.55
N LYS A 536 2.65 20.72 9.09
CA LYS A 536 3.17 21.60 10.14
C LYS A 536 3.50 20.81 11.42
N MET A 537 2.59 19.96 11.90
CA MET A 537 2.83 19.15 13.11
C MET A 537 3.98 18.15 12.94
N LEU A 538 4.08 17.52 11.76
CA LEU A 538 5.21 16.63 11.46
C LEU A 538 6.53 17.39 11.51
N LEU A 539 6.58 18.59 10.91
CA LEU A 539 7.77 19.43 10.91
C LEU A 539 8.18 19.86 12.34
N GLU A 540 7.22 20.29 13.15
CA GLU A 540 7.43 20.67 14.56
C GLU A 540 7.94 19.49 15.39
N LEU A 541 7.32 18.30 15.24
CA LEU A 541 7.75 17.11 15.97
C LEU A 541 9.13 16.63 15.52
N HIS A 542 9.47 16.67 14.23
CA HIS A 542 10.82 16.32 13.77
C HIS A 542 11.88 17.29 14.28
N ALA A 543 11.56 18.59 14.32
CA ALA A 543 12.45 19.59 14.92
C ALA A 543 12.66 19.30 16.42
N ALA A 544 11.59 19.02 17.16
CA ALA A 544 11.66 18.68 18.57
C ALA A 544 12.43 17.39 18.84
N PHE A 545 12.29 16.36 17.99
CA PHE A 545 13.00 15.08 18.14
C PHE A 545 14.42 15.05 17.55
N SER A 546 14.86 16.14 16.91
CA SER A 546 16.13 16.20 16.18
C SER A 546 17.38 15.92 17.03
N THR A 547 17.39 16.39 18.28
CA THR A 547 18.48 16.22 19.26
C THR A 547 17.91 16.12 20.68
N ALA A 548 18.70 15.61 21.63
CA ALA A 548 18.29 15.53 23.04
C ALA A 548 17.98 16.91 23.65
N GLU A 549 18.71 17.95 23.24
CA GLU A 549 18.46 19.31 23.73
C GLU A 549 17.14 19.87 23.20
N GLN A 550 16.87 19.69 21.90
CA GLN A 550 15.59 20.12 21.31
C GLN A 550 14.40 19.37 21.91
N GLN A 551 14.57 18.10 22.29
CA GLN A 551 13.53 17.34 22.99
C GLN A 551 13.19 17.98 24.33
N ARG A 552 14.21 18.37 25.12
CA ARG A 552 14.03 19.01 26.42
C ARG A 552 13.38 20.39 26.33
N GLN A 553 13.75 21.16 25.31
CA GLN A 553 13.28 22.53 25.13
C GLN A 553 11.88 22.59 24.52
N GLN A 554 11.61 21.81 23.46
CA GLN A 554 10.41 22.01 22.64
C GLN A 554 9.23 21.09 23.01
N LEU A 555 9.49 19.84 23.41
CA LEU A 555 8.40 18.89 23.65
C LEU A 555 7.44 19.31 24.77
N PRO A 556 7.88 19.85 25.92
CA PRO A 556 6.95 20.31 26.95
C PRO A 556 5.96 21.37 26.45
N ASP A 557 6.46 22.34 25.68
CA ASP A 557 5.66 23.43 25.13
C ASP A 557 4.69 22.90 24.07
N LEU A 558 5.15 22.09 23.13
CA LEU A 558 4.30 21.46 22.11
C LEU A 558 3.19 20.62 22.75
N ILE A 559 3.51 19.83 23.78
CA ILE A 559 2.51 19.04 24.50
C ILE A 559 1.46 19.96 25.11
N SER A 560 1.88 21.01 25.82
CA SER A 560 0.94 21.96 26.45
C SER A 560 0.04 22.68 25.44
N GLN A 561 0.58 22.99 24.25
CA GLN A 561 -0.14 23.67 23.18
C GLN A 561 -1.19 22.78 22.52
N TYR A 562 -0.92 21.48 22.37
CA TYR A 562 -1.76 20.56 21.59
C TYR A 562 -2.54 19.54 22.43
N THR A 563 -2.44 19.58 23.76
CA THR A 563 -3.24 18.70 24.63
C THR A 563 -4.74 18.97 24.57
N GLU A 564 -5.15 20.19 24.19
CA GLU A 564 -6.55 20.62 24.15
C GLU A 564 -6.87 21.36 22.82
N GLY A 565 -8.11 21.27 22.34
CA GLY A 565 -8.60 21.97 21.14
C GLY A 565 -8.73 21.12 19.87
N ASP A 566 -9.14 21.77 18.77
CA ASP A 566 -9.55 21.13 17.50
C ASP A 566 -8.43 20.34 16.79
N GLN A 567 -7.18 20.58 17.17
CA GLN A 567 -5.99 19.97 16.56
C GLN A 567 -5.39 18.85 17.43
N ALA A 568 -5.94 18.60 18.62
CA ALA A 568 -5.38 17.67 19.58
C ALA A 568 -5.32 16.23 19.05
N ASP A 569 -6.36 15.76 18.37
CA ASP A 569 -6.41 14.40 17.84
C ASP A 569 -5.41 14.19 16.69
N LEU A 570 -5.28 15.17 15.79
CA LEU A 570 -4.29 15.13 14.72
C LEU A 570 -2.86 15.12 15.30
N TRP A 571 -2.59 15.95 16.31
CA TRP A 571 -1.28 16.00 16.94
C TRP A 571 -0.94 14.68 17.65
N LYS A 572 -1.88 14.09 18.42
CA LYS A 572 -1.67 12.80 19.09
C LYS A 572 -1.40 11.66 18.09
N GLN A 573 -2.14 11.63 16.99
CA GLN A 573 -1.91 10.65 15.92
C GLN A 573 -0.54 10.86 15.27
N THR A 574 -0.15 12.10 15.03
CA THR A 574 1.15 12.45 14.45
C THR A 574 2.30 12.07 15.39
N LEU A 575 2.18 12.36 16.69
CA LEU A 575 3.15 11.95 17.71
C LEU A 575 3.30 10.43 17.75
N CYS A 576 2.19 9.69 17.76
CA CYS A 576 2.23 8.23 17.73
C CYS A 576 2.95 7.71 16.48
N PHE A 577 2.65 8.29 15.32
CA PHE A 577 3.30 7.92 14.06
C PHE A 577 4.81 8.12 14.13
N VAL A 578 5.28 9.30 14.55
CA VAL A 578 6.71 9.61 14.68
C VAL A 578 7.40 8.65 15.66
N LEU A 579 6.83 8.46 16.85
CA LEU A 579 7.42 7.60 17.89
C LEU A 579 7.47 6.11 17.51
N ASN A 580 6.52 5.63 16.70
CA ASN A 580 6.52 4.24 16.26
C ASN A 580 7.77 3.89 15.45
N ASP A 581 8.21 4.81 14.59
CA ASP A 581 9.33 4.62 13.66
C ASP A 581 10.69 5.00 14.28
N MET A 582 10.70 5.62 15.46
CA MET A 582 11.93 5.98 16.18
C MET A 582 12.57 4.78 16.89
N SER A 583 13.90 4.77 16.92
CA SER A 583 14.67 3.89 17.79
C SER A 583 14.58 4.38 19.24
N PRO A 584 14.42 3.49 20.23
CA PRO A 584 14.36 3.88 21.64
C PRO A 584 15.60 4.64 22.11
N THR A 585 16.78 4.37 21.54
CA THR A 585 18.05 5.05 21.92
C THR A 585 18.05 6.55 21.65
N TRP A 586 17.08 7.06 20.88
CA TRP A 586 17.02 8.47 20.49
C TRP A 586 16.16 9.32 21.38
N ILE A 587 15.36 8.72 22.25
CA ILE A 587 14.49 9.46 23.15
C ILE A 587 15.27 9.81 24.41
N ASP A 588 15.37 11.10 24.71
CA ASP A 588 15.99 11.58 25.92
C ASP A 588 15.19 11.13 27.15
N ASP A 589 15.90 10.63 28.17
CA ASP A 589 15.26 10.05 29.34
C ASP A 589 14.38 11.04 30.11
N SER A 590 14.68 12.35 30.05
CA SER A 590 13.91 13.35 30.78
C SER A 590 12.50 13.57 30.19
N VAL A 591 12.29 13.26 28.91
CA VAL A 591 11.00 13.47 28.23
C VAL A 591 10.17 12.19 28.09
N ARG A 592 10.77 11.01 28.28
CA ARG A 592 10.09 9.70 28.12
C ARG A 592 8.80 9.62 28.90
N LYS A 593 8.84 9.96 30.19
CA LYS A 593 7.67 9.87 31.08
C LYS A 593 6.54 10.78 30.59
N LEU A 594 6.87 12.02 30.24
CA LEU A 594 5.91 13.00 29.75
C LEU A 594 5.21 12.49 28.47
N LEU A 595 5.98 11.98 27.51
CA LEU A 595 5.43 11.39 26.29
C LEU A 595 4.61 10.13 26.55
N ALA A 596 5.05 9.29 27.49
CA ALA A 596 4.37 8.05 27.85
C ALA A 596 3.00 8.34 28.48
N ASP A 597 2.92 9.35 29.34
CA ASP A 597 1.67 9.79 29.97
C ASP A 597 0.66 10.27 28.91
N VAL A 598 1.13 10.99 27.88
CA VAL A 598 0.28 11.39 26.73
C VAL A 598 -0.26 10.17 25.98
N LEU A 599 0.60 9.19 25.64
CA LEU A 599 0.16 8.00 24.92
C LEU A 599 -0.79 7.14 25.75
N VAL A 600 -0.53 6.96 27.05
CA VAL A 600 -1.39 6.15 27.95
C VAL A 600 -2.76 6.79 28.11
N THR A 601 -2.80 8.10 28.36
CA THR A 601 -4.07 8.85 28.52
C THR A 601 -4.95 8.73 27.27
N ASN A 602 -4.36 8.59 26.09
CA ASN A 602 -5.08 8.53 24.82
C ASN A 602 -5.10 7.13 24.17
N LYS A 603 -4.75 6.05 24.91
CA LYS A 603 -4.61 4.68 24.39
C LYS A 603 -5.81 4.25 23.54
N LEU A 604 -7.02 4.35 24.07
CA LEU A 604 -8.22 3.85 23.38
C LEU A 604 -8.54 4.62 22.08
N ALA A 605 -8.36 5.94 22.09
CA ALA A 605 -8.56 6.77 20.91
C ALA A 605 -7.51 6.46 19.83
N LEU A 606 -6.24 6.35 20.22
CA LEU A 606 -5.13 6.06 19.32
C LEU A 606 -5.17 4.64 18.73
N MET A 607 -5.69 3.66 19.49
CA MET A 607 -5.94 2.30 18.99
C MET A 607 -7.18 2.18 18.09
N GLY A 608 -7.96 3.26 17.91
CA GLY A 608 -9.19 3.24 17.13
C GLY A 608 -10.33 2.45 17.79
N LEU A 609 -10.29 2.30 19.13
CA LEU A 609 -11.32 1.62 19.91
C LEU A 609 -12.44 2.57 20.37
N ALA A 610 -12.32 3.87 20.08
CA ALA A 610 -13.37 4.87 20.30
C ALA A 610 -14.29 4.99 19.06
N ALA A 611 -15.59 5.17 19.28
CA ALA A 611 -16.62 5.16 18.22
C ALA A 611 -16.55 6.30 17.19
N SER A 612 -15.68 7.30 17.38
CA SER A 612 -15.74 8.60 16.69
C SER A 612 -14.51 8.98 15.88
N VAL A 613 -13.56 8.07 15.62
CA VAL A 613 -12.38 8.44 14.81
C VAL A 613 -12.79 8.53 13.34
N GLN A 614 -13.30 9.69 12.95
CA GLN A 614 -13.41 10.07 11.53
C GLN A 614 -12.02 10.00 10.91
N ALA A 615 -11.97 9.49 9.67
CA ALA A 615 -10.75 9.28 8.90
C ALA A 615 -9.95 10.58 8.78
N VAL A 616 -8.94 10.73 9.64
CA VAL A 616 -7.83 11.64 9.39
C VAL A 616 -7.04 11.02 8.24
N ASP A 617 -6.52 11.84 7.31
CA ASP A 617 -5.59 11.43 6.25
C ASP A 617 -4.21 11.02 6.86
N MET A 618 -4.22 10.15 7.87
CA MET A 618 -3.08 9.56 8.53
C MET A 618 -3.34 8.05 8.69
N PRO A 619 -2.33 7.18 8.45
CA PRO A 619 -2.44 5.76 8.71
C PRO A 619 -2.71 5.50 10.20
N ARG A 620 -3.29 4.33 10.49
CA ARG A 620 -3.62 3.96 11.87
C ARG A 620 -2.37 3.97 12.75
N CYS A 621 -2.50 4.59 13.92
CA CYS A 621 -1.45 4.61 14.93
C CYS A 621 -1.18 3.18 15.45
N ASN A 622 0.07 2.73 15.36
CA ASN A 622 0.55 1.57 16.11
C ASN A 622 0.94 2.02 17.52
N TRP A 623 -0.06 2.20 18.36
CA TRP A 623 0.08 2.74 19.71
C TRP A 623 1.11 1.95 20.52
N LEU A 624 1.07 0.61 20.46
CA LEU A 624 1.98 -0.23 21.23
C LEU A 624 3.42 -0.09 20.74
N GLY A 625 3.66 0.03 19.44
CA GLY A 625 4.97 0.31 18.89
C GLY A 625 5.55 1.63 19.40
N ALA A 626 4.75 2.71 19.35
CA ALA A 626 5.12 4.02 19.87
C ALA A 626 5.37 4.01 21.39
N TYR A 627 4.49 3.37 22.16
CA TYR A 627 4.63 3.25 23.60
C TYR A 627 5.88 2.44 23.98
N ALA A 628 6.13 1.33 23.29
CA ALA A 628 7.33 0.53 23.49
C ALA A 628 8.63 1.30 23.20
N THR A 629 8.63 2.22 22.22
CA THR A 629 9.76 3.14 21.99
C THR A 629 10.11 3.93 23.25
N LEU A 630 9.10 4.40 23.98
CA LEU A 630 9.31 5.21 25.19
C LEU A 630 9.72 4.37 26.40
N MET A 631 9.24 3.12 26.48
CA MET A 631 9.45 2.24 27.64
C MET A 631 10.75 1.42 27.59
N THR A 632 11.57 1.58 26.56
CA THR A 632 12.76 0.76 26.34
C THR A 632 13.97 1.60 25.93
N HIS A 633 15.17 1.03 25.98
CA HIS A 633 16.42 1.73 25.62
C HIS A 633 17.10 1.11 24.40
N SER A 634 16.54 0.05 23.81
CA SER A 634 17.04 -0.53 22.56
C SER A 634 15.94 -1.17 21.74
N ASP A 635 16.16 -1.31 20.43
CA ASP A 635 15.18 -1.98 19.55
C ASP A 635 14.96 -3.46 19.93
N ALA A 636 15.94 -4.13 20.52
CA ALA A 636 15.79 -5.49 21.02
C ALA A 636 14.83 -5.54 22.22
N GLU A 637 14.98 -4.60 23.16
CA GLU A 637 14.06 -4.44 24.29
C GLU A 637 12.66 -4.05 23.84
N LYS A 638 12.53 -3.10 22.88
CA LYS A 638 11.25 -2.69 22.28
C LYS A 638 10.47 -3.90 21.78
N ARG A 639 11.12 -4.77 20.99
CA ARG A 639 10.49 -6.00 20.48
C ARG A 639 10.02 -6.93 21.61
N ARG A 640 10.85 -7.13 22.64
CA ARG A 640 10.50 -7.99 23.79
C ARG A 640 9.35 -7.39 24.62
N PHE A 641 9.38 -6.08 24.84
CA PHE A 641 8.35 -5.34 25.56
C PHE A 641 7.00 -5.48 24.86
N ILE A 642 6.96 -5.27 23.54
CA ILE A 642 5.74 -5.40 22.72
C ILE A 642 5.10 -6.78 22.94
N LEU A 643 5.88 -7.85 22.79
CA LEU A 643 5.38 -9.23 22.94
C LEU A 643 4.87 -9.51 24.36
N ASN A 644 5.65 -9.09 25.37
CA ASN A 644 5.25 -9.24 26.78
C ASN A 644 4.00 -8.43 27.12
N TYR A 645 3.86 -7.22 26.57
CA TYR A 645 2.70 -6.36 26.81
C TYR A 645 1.44 -6.99 26.25
N ILE A 646 1.50 -7.51 25.02
CA ILE A 646 0.38 -8.22 24.38
C ILE A 646 -0.03 -9.42 25.24
N TYR A 647 0.94 -10.23 25.67
CA TYR A 647 0.65 -11.42 26.48
C TYR A 647 -0.09 -11.10 27.78
N ASN A 648 0.31 -10.01 28.44
CA ASN A 648 -0.26 -9.58 29.71
C ASN A 648 -1.51 -8.67 29.57
N GLU A 649 -1.95 -8.36 28.36
CA GLU A 649 -3.16 -7.58 28.14
C GLU A 649 -4.42 -8.37 28.56
N ASN A 650 -5.24 -7.73 29.39
CA ASN A 650 -6.44 -8.34 29.94
C ASN A 650 -7.66 -8.07 29.06
N ASP A 651 -7.70 -6.95 28.35
CA ASP A 651 -8.74 -6.67 27.38
C ASP A 651 -8.48 -7.48 26.10
N VAL A 652 -9.34 -8.47 25.83
CA VAL A 652 -9.22 -9.36 24.68
C VAL A 652 -9.30 -8.62 23.34
N PHE A 653 -10.05 -7.51 23.26
CA PHE A 653 -10.17 -6.71 22.04
C PHE A 653 -8.90 -5.88 21.81
N ALA A 654 -8.37 -5.27 22.87
CA ALA A 654 -7.09 -4.59 22.79
C ALA A 654 -5.96 -5.56 22.41
N GLN A 655 -5.95 -6.76 23.00
CA GLN A 655 -4.97 -7.80 22.70
C GLN A 655 -5.04 -8.24 21.23
N ALA A 656 -6.24 -8.49 20.70
CA ALA A 656 -6.45 -8.82 19.29
C ALA A 656 -6.03 -7.68 18.35
N GLN A 657 -6.38 -6.44 18.68
CA GLN A 657 -5.98 -5.25 17.91
C GLN A 657 -4.46 -5.08 17.86
N MET A 658 -3.77 -5.22 19.00
CA MET A 658 -2.31 -5.09 19.07
C MET A 658 -1.61 -6.19 18.27
N LEU A 659 -2.10 -7.43 18.35
CA LEU A 659 -1.59 -8.54 17.53
C LEU A 659 -1.80 -8.30 16.03
N ALA A 660 -2.97 -7.81 15.63
CA ALA A 660 -3.27 -7.47 14.24
C ALA A 660 -2.29 -6.43 13.68
N GLN A 661 -1.94 -5.42 14.49
CA GLN A 661 -1.02 -4.33 14.14
C GLN A 661 0.47 -4.71 14.16
N LEU A 662 0.84 -5.91 14.64
CA LEU A 662 2.25 -6.30 14.67
C LEU A 662 2.85 -6.39 13.25
N PRO A 663 4.07 -5.88 13.04
CA PRO A 663 4.86 -6.21 11.86
C PRO A 663 5.03 -7.73 11.71
N GLU A 664 5.03 -8.23 10.48
CA GLU A 664 5.11 -9.68 10.20
C GLU A 664 6.35 -10.33 10.84
N GLN A 665 7.48 -9.62 10.86
CA GLN A 665 8.71 -10.09 11.50
C GLN A 665 8.56 -10.33 13.00
N LEU A 666 7.72 -9.55 13.68
CA LEU A 666 7.40 -9.70 15.10
C LEU A 666 6.35 -10.79 15.32
N LYS A 667 5.36 -10.93 14.43
CA LYS A 667 4.38 -12.04 14.48
C LYS A 667 5.07 -13.40 14.43
N LYS A 668 6.12 -13.53 13.61
CA LYS A 668 6.95 -14.74 13.54
C LYS A 668 7.72 -15.04 14.83
N GLN A 669 7.92 -14.04 15.69
CA GLN A 669 8.59 -14.20 16.99
C GLN A 669 7.63 -14.55 18.12
N VAL A 670 6.31 -14.51 17.90
CA VAL A 670 5.32 -14.94 18.90
C VAL A 670 5.45 -16.47 19.08
N PRO A 671 5.69 -16.97 20.30
CA PRO A 671 5.79 -18.41 20.57
C PRO A 671 4.53 -19.18 20.16
N ALA A 672 4.70 -20.43 19.69
CA ALA A 672 3.58 -21.27 19.28
C ALA A 672 2.56 -21.53 20.42
N SER A 673 3.04 -21.61 21.67
CA SER A 673 2.18 -21.70 22.86
C SER A 673 1.28 -20.49 23.01
N ASP A 674 1.83 -19.29 22.77
CA ASP A 674 1.13 -18.02 22.93
C ASP A 674 0.12 -17.84 21.79
N LYS A 675 0.51 -18.22 20.56
CA LYS A 675 -0.42 -18.28 19.42
C LYS A 675 -1.62 -19.17 19.71
N ALA A 676 -1.40 -20.37 20.25
CA ALA A 676 -2.46 -21.29 20.65
C ALA A 676 -3.35 -20.70 21.77
N TYR A 677 -2.75 -20.03 22.74
CA TYR A 677 -3.43 -19.32 23.81
C TYR A 677 -4.34 -18.20 23.26
N TYR A 678 -3.80 -17.29 22.44
CA TYR A 678 -4.55 -16.20 21.83
C TYR A 678 -5.71 -16.72 20.98
N ARG A 679 -5.45 -17.71 20.13
CA ARG A 679 -6.48 -18.34 19.29
C ARG A 679 -7.63 -18.88 20.12
N SER A 680 -7.34 -19.66 21.16
CA SER A 680 -8.36 -20.21 22.07
C SER A 680 -9.17 -19.10 22.74
N ARG A 681 -8.49 -18.07 23.25
CA ARG A 681 -9.12 -16.92 23.91
C ARG A 681 -10.03 -16.14 22.95
N PHE A 682 -9.57 -15.89 21.73
CA PHE A 682 -10.32 -15.12 20.73
C PHE A 682 -11.54 -15.86 20.20
N ILE A 683 -11.40 -17.16 19.91
CA ILE A 683 -12.52 -18.01 19.49
C ILE A 683 -13.57 -18.11 20.60
N LYS A 684 -13.16 -18.28 21.86
CA LYS A 684 -14.07 -18.31 23.01
C LYS A 684 -14.89 -17.02 23.11
N GLN A 685 -14.25 -15.87 22.92
CA GLN A 685 -14.93 -14.58 22.93
C GLN A 685 -15.89 -14.41 21.76
N LEU A 686 -15.49 -14.78 20.53
CA LEU A 686 -16.34 -14.74 19.33
C LEU A 686 -17.58 -15.63 19.45
N ASN A 687 -17.45 -16.78 20.10
CA ASN A 687 -18.55 -17.73 20.32
C ASN A 687 -19.49 -17.34 21.47
N SER A 688 -19.17 -16.29 22.24
CA SER A 688 -20.07 -15.77 23.26
C SER A 688 -21.18 -14.94 22.59
N LYS A 689 -22.45 -15.26 22.88
CA LYS A 689 -23.64 -14.68 22.22
C LYS A 689 -23.80 -13.15 22.34
N ALA A 690 -22.92 -12.45 23.05
CA ALA A 690 -23.10 -11.06 23.46
C ALA A 690 -22.56 -10.01 22.48
N LEU A 691 -21.69 -10.34 21.52
CA LEU A 691 -20.99 -9.31 20.72
C LEU A 691 -20.86 -9.71 19.24
N LEU A 692 -21.93 -9.46 18.47
CA LEU A 692 -21.97 -9.62 17.01
C LEU A 692 -22.37 -8.33 16.30
N SER A 693 -21.60 -7.25 16.47
CA SER A 693 -21.69 -6.11 15.56
C SER A 693 -20.32 -5.59 15.11
N GLY A 694 -20.21 -5.43 13.78
CA GLY A 694 -19.17 -4.72 13.03
C GLY A 694 -17.74 -4.86 13.55
N THR A 695 -17.22 -3.75 14.09
CA THR A 695 -15.80 -3.52 14.36
C THR A 695 -15.19 -4.54 15.32
N ASN A 696 -15.88 -4.92 16.40
CA ASN A 696 -15.33 -5.82 17.42
C ASN A 696 -15.12 -7.24 16.88
N LYS A 697 -16.03 -7.73 16.03
CA LYS A 697 -15.88 -9.03 15.37
C LYS A 697 -14.68 -9.01 14.41
N ARG A 698 -14.51 -7.92 13.65
CA ARG A 698 -13.39 -7.75 12.72
C ARG A 698 -12.04 -7.77 13.45
N VAL A 699 -11.88 -6.95 14.49
CA VAL A 699 -10.65 -6.88 15.29
C VAL A 699 -10.25 -8.26 15.82
N MET A 700 -11.24 -9.03 16.28
CA MET A 700 -11.02 -10.40 16.77
C MET A 700 -10.60 -11.36 15.66
N MET A 701 -11.21 -11.25 14.47
CA MET A 701 -10.84 -12.06 13.31
C MET A 701 -9.44 -11.71 12.78
N GLU A 702 -9.09 -10.43 12.72
CA GLU A 702 -7.74 -9.95 12.37
C GLU A 702 -6.70 -10.45 13.40
N GLY A 703 -7.04 -10.37 14.69
CA GLY A 703 -6.22 -10.92 15.78
C GLY A 703 -6.04 -12.43 15.66
N ILE A 704 -7.10 -13.18 15.33
CA ILE A 704 -7.01 -14.63 15.07
C ILE A 704 -6.11 -14.91 13.86
N SER A 705 -6.31 -14.22 12.75
CA SER A 705 -5.51 -14.38 11.52
C SER A 705 -4.02 -14.14 11.81
N SER A 706 -3.72 -13.13 12.63
CA SER A 706 -2.34 -12.76 12.97
C SER A 706 -1.55 -13.80 13.77
N VAL A 707 -2.22 -14.79 14.38
CA VAL A 707 -1.60 -15.85 15.16
C VAL A 707 -1.70 -17.23 14.50
N TYR A 708 -2.20 -17.32 13.26
CA TYR A 708 -2.05 -18.53 12.46
C TYR A 708 -0.66 -18.59 11.85
N ASP A 709 0.04 -19.70 12.10
CA ASP A 709 1.20 -20.07 11.30
C ASP A 709 0.68 -20.46 9.91
N ARG A 710 1.00 -19.65 8.90
CA ARG A 710 0.86 -20.04 7.50
C ARG A 710 2.06 -20.87 7.07
#